data_AF-A0A5C5UMK2-F1
#
_entry.id   AF-A0A5C5UMK2-F1
#
_cell.length_a   1.000
_cell.length_b   1.000
_cell.length_c   1.000
_cell.angle_alpha   90.00
_cell.angle_beta   90.00
_cell.angle_gamma   90.00
#
_symmetry.space_group_name_H-M   'P 1'
#
loop_
_entity.id
_entity.type
_entity.pdbx_description
1 polymer ?
#
loop_
_entity_poly.entity_id
_entity_poly.type
_entity_poly.pdbx_seq_one_letter_code
_entity_poly.pdbx_strand_id
1 'polypeptide(L)'
;MHRVGWALLTLLCFVQSPGLTAADTKHDLAANPARFLAGALSAWSDTFPLGQVQNQAYGYLFPQGLFFLLTDPLPDWVAQRLWWSLTLCIGWSGFLKLAETLDTGTPLARACGAAAFVLSPHTLTTLGAISSETWPSMLAPWVVVGVLGRNPWVSTLAVACMGAVNATATVAACVPAAVVALWQRRFWVWIPWALVSIWWLVPLFVLGKYAPPFTDYIENAAVTTRWLNLTEVLRGTTSWTPYVSTERIAGHQLVVSAEWALITCAVAGLGMFGLRRIHPVWRTMFLLGVLILAGSVHASTLLDGPLVALRNIHKFDVVLRLPLCLGIAALPLAVRWATRRDAALSVSVLCIAVSLAPGFRLLPEGSYPRVPEYWRQAAAWLNQNAQHTRTMILPSAQFARFTWGNTRDEPLQPLLDVPWVVRDAIPLVPPEAIRGLDGIDSVSDPFAAARRLGVGIVVIRKDLLGKHELPDYQDHEVHEFDEVDIVVLDRDADMMVTDTAPTKVAGGGEILALLDQIGGYQPRELVSENAEIVTDTPMHVERNFGRVDGNVSAPLPKEAQVRDYESAGPRTVLETSGPKITASSAGDSIHQLGWADPARSVSAAVDKQESTAWFPVGKGWIALHGEFRDPVVKLRGTRRMEVIVNGKAEILRAGETEHIQLLGDISTVRVDVAYGGIAEFSIAGEETTHRVVVPDTSPDVQQFVFQRIFVPTGMLLRRFTAPRDMEVRLECEYPITLDRAEHECGSTIRLQRGKHDLATHSEWVSLTTPGFSPSPGPRLLVTGRAFNPGMRAYLGDAELTPTRIDAATQAFELPRGDASDVRFEFAGDRPYRYGLIGGGVAALSVLAGLRYRRRPLALPTIPWRHSSWLWVFSAVVSGVAAGPVGAVSAVAGSLSRNRYFTLVGIGMAGLWLAHAPWPELGYAGDRGFLAWACCVSLGALTPAHLPAWKFRWPRRR
;
A
#
# COMPACT_ATOMS: atom_id res chain seq x y z
N MET A 1 -39.29 -11.29 -5.13
CA MET A 1 -38.22 -10.27 -5.08
C MET A 1 -36.83 -10.88 -4.94
N HIS A 2 -36.57 -11.73 -3.94
CA HIS A 2 -35.27 -12.43 -3.80
C HIS A 2 -34.81 -13.10 -5.10
N ARG A 3 -35.61 -14.02 -5.66
CA ARG A 3 -35.28 -14.76 -6.90
C ARG A 3 -34.99 -13.85 -8.11
N VAL A 4 -35.79 -12.79 -8.27
CA VAL A 4 -35.62 -11.83 -9.38
C VAL A 4 -34.31 -11.06 -9.23
N GLY A 5 -34.01 -10.56 -8.02
CA GLY A 5 -32.74 -9.88 -7.76
C GLY A 5 -31.54 -10.81 -7.98
N TRP A 6 -31.64 -12.07 -7.56
CA TRP A 6 -30.59 -13.06 -7.80
C TRP A 6 -30.35 -13.30 -9.29
N ALA A 7 -31.41 -13.48 -10.08
CA ALA A 7 -31.30 -13.66 -11.52
C ALA A 7 -30.65 -12.44 -12.20
N LEU A 8 -31.05 -11.21 -11.83
CA LEU A 8 -30.51 -9.98 -12.41
C LEU A 8 -29.05 -9.74 -12.02
N LEU A 9 -28.68 -9.97 -10.75
CA LEU A 9 -27.30 -9.79 -10.28
C LEU A 9 -26.38 -10.86 -10.86
N THR A 10 -26.85 -12.10 -10.98
CA THR A 10 -26.10 -13.17 -11.65
C THR A 10 -25.90 -12.83 -13.11
N LEU A 11 -26.95 -12.40 -13.81
CA LEU A 11 -26.82 -11.93 -15.19
C LEU A 11 -25.82 -10.79 -15.29
N LEU A 12 -25.90 -9.79 -14.39
CA LEU A 12 -24.96 -8.67 -14.34
C LEU A 12 -23.51 -9.15 -14.23
N CYS A 13 -23.21 -10.11 -13.35
CA CYS A 13 -21.87 -10.67 -13.22
C CYS A 13 -21.43 -11.42 -14.49
N PHE A 14 -22.31 -12.24 -15.08
CA PHE A 14 -21.96 -13.06 -16.24
C PHE A 14 -21.84 -12.27 -17.56
N VAL A 15 -22.46 -11.09 -17.68
CA VAL A 15 -22.25 -10.22 -18.86
C VAL A 15 -20.94 -9.42 -18.81
N GLN A 16 -20.23 -9.42 -17.68
CA GLN A 16 -18.94 -8.72 -17.57
C GLN A 16 -17.85 -9.48 -18.33
N SER A 17 -17.56 -9.03 -19.56
CA SER A 17 -16.56 -9.55 -20.50
C SER A 17 -16.39 -11.08 -20.41
N PRO A 18 -17.37 -11.86 -20.92
CA PRO A 18 -17.38 -13.32 -20.83
C PRO A 18 -16.09 -13.95 -21.36
N GLY A 19 -15.58 -14.97 -20.68
CA GLY A 19 -14.35 -15.66 -21.05
C GLY A 19 -13.07 -15.04 -20.48
N LEU A 20 -13.14 -13.90 -19.77
CA LEU A 20 -11.99 -13.27 -19.14
C LEU A 20 -12.03 -13.38 -17.61
N THR A 21 -10.91 -13.77 -17.02
CA THR A 21 -10.64 -13.80 -15.58
C THR A 21 -10.02 -12.47 -15.14
N ALA A 22 -10.48 -11.95 -14.00
CA ALA A 22 -9.91 -10.77 -13.36
C ALA A 22 -8.86 -11.17 -12.31
N ALA A 23 -7.88 -10.31 -12.03
CA ALA A 23 -7.02 -10.40 -10.85
C ALA A 23 -7.80 -10.04 -9.58
N ASP A 24 -8.68 -10.95 -9.15
CA ASP A 24 -9.46 -10.79 -7.93
C ASP A 24 -8.75 -11.43 -6.74
N THR A 25 -8.22 -10.57 -5.86
CA THR A 25 -7.69 -10.93 -4.54
C THR A 25 -6.41 -11.78 -4.55
N LYS A 26 -6.44 -13.02 -5.08
CA LYS A 26 -5.29 -13.95 -5.15
C LYS A 26 -5.36 -14.84 -6.39
N HIS A 27 -4.26 -14.91 -7.15
CA HIS A 27 -4.17 -15.74 -8.35
C HIS A 27 -4.34 -17.23 -8.05
N ASP A 28 -3.81 -17.71 -6.92
CA ASP A 28 -3.84 -19.12 -6.52
C ASP A 28 -5.24 -19.71 -6.43
N LEU A 29 -6.25 -18.89 -6.11
CA LEU A 29 -7.65 -19.33 -6.02
C LEU A 29 -8.20 -19.80 -7.37
N ALA A 30 -7.77 -19.16 -8.46
CA ALA A 30 -8.18 -19.53 -9.81
C ALA A 30 -7.27 -20.62 -10.40
N ALA A 31 -5.96 -20.56 -10.13
CA ALA A 31 -4.98 -21.41 -10.78
C ALA A 31 -4.78 -22.78 -10.12
N ASN A 32 -4.74 -22.84 -8.77
CA ASN A 32 -4.55 -24.08 -8.02
C ASN A 32 -5.02 -23.93 -6.55
N PRO A 33 -6.34 -23.85 -6.31
CA PRO A 33 -6.88 -23.63 -4.97
C PRO A 33 -6.54 -24.76 -3.99
N ALA A 34 -6.41 -26.01 -4.47
CA ALA A 34 -6.08 -27.14 -3.62
C ALA A 34 -4.69 -27.02 -2.98
N ARG A 35 -3.66 -26.73 -3.79
CA ARG A 35 -2.30 -26.53 -3.29
C ARG A 35 -2.21 -25.32 -2.36
N PHE A 36 -2.86 -24.22 -2.73
CA PHE A 36 -2.89 -23.01 -1.91
C PHE A 36 -3.46 -23.25 -0.51
N LEU A 37 -4.60 -23.95 -0.42
CA LEU A 37 -5.22 -24.26 0.85
C LEU A 37 -4.44 -25.29 1.66
N ALA A 38 -3.80 -26.26 1.00
CA ALA A 38 -2.90 -27.20 1.67
C ALA A 38 -1.70 -26.48 2.29
N GLY A 39 -1.07 -25.56 1.54
CA GLY A 39 0.02 -24.71 2.02
C GLY A 39 -0.39 -23.84 3.20
N ALA A 40 -1.61 -23.28 3.18
CA ALA A 40 -2.17 -22.47 4.25
C ALA A 40 -2.38 -23.23 5.59
N LEU A 41 -2.23 -24.56 5.63
CA LEU A 41 -2.28 -25.34 6.87
C LEU A 41 -0.98 -25.27 7.67
N SER A 42 0.11 -24.71 7.12
CA SER A 42 1.35 -24.42 7.84
C SER A 42 1.54 -22.91 8.03
N ALA A 43 2.20 -22.54 9.13
CA ALA A 43 2.55 -21.14 9.37
C ALA A 43 3.73 -20.65 8.50
N TRP A 44 4.57 -21.59 8.04
CA TRP A 44 5.78 -21.33 7.27
C TRP A 44 5.68 -21.96 5.88
N SER A 45 6.32 -21.34 4.88
CA SER A 45 6.49 -21.93 3.55
C SER A 45 7.93 -21.70 3.09
N ASP A 46 8.64 -22.78 2.79
CA ASP A 46 9.97 -22.72 2.16
C ASP A 46 9.90 -22.45 0.66
N THR A 47 8.77 -22.74 0.02
CA THR A 47 8.54 -22.51 -1.42
C THR A 47 8.41 -21.02 -1.73
N PHE A 48 7.77 -20.26 -0.84
CA PHE A 48 7.56 -18.83 -1.03
C PHE A 48 8.87 -18.02 -0.97
N PRO A 49 8.88 -16.78 -1.51
CA PRO A 49 10.06 -15.91 -1.56
C PRO A 49 10.88 -15.89 -0.27
N LEU A 50 12.15 -16.30 -0.39
CA LEU A 50 13.14 -16.41 0.69
C LEU A 50 12.73 -17.27 1.90
N GLY A 51 11.68 -18.08 1.81
CA GLY A 51 11.10 -18.74 2.97
C GLY A 51 10.43 -17.72 3.88
N GLN A 52 9.11 -17.80 4.02
CA GLN A 52 8.37 -16.77 4.73
C GLN A 52 7.14 -17.28 5.47
N VAL A 53 6.70 -16.48 6.44
CA VAL A 53 5.48 -16.69 7.20
C VAL A 53 4.27 -16.39 6.31
N GLN A 54 3.33 -17.32 6.21
CA GLN A 54 2.15 -17.20 5.35
C GLN A 54 1.03 -16.35 5.97
N ASN A 55 1.33 -15.10 6.29
CA ASN A 55 0.47 -14.22 7.09
C ASN A 55 -0.86 -13.78 6.41
N GLN A 56 -1.11 -14.20 5.17
CA GLN A 56 -2.34 -13.92 4.42
C GLN A 56 -3.13 -15.19 4.05
N ALA A 57 -2.47 -16.33 3.86
CA ALA A 57 -3.08 -17.51 3.22
C ALA A 57 -4.19 -18.16 4.06
N TYR A 58 -4.03 -18.21 5.39
CA TYR A 58 -4.97 -18.83 6.32
C TYR A 58 -6.40 -18.25 6.24
N GLY A 59 -6.50 -16.95 5.94
CA GLY A 59 -7.79 -16.25 5.84
C GLY A 59 -8.68 -16.77 4.70
N TYR A 60 -8.09 -17.46 3.71
CA TYR A 60 -8.79 -18.02 2.57
C TYR A 60 -9.38 -19.41 2.83
N LEU A 61 -8.96 -20.13 3.88
CA LEU A 61 -9.45 -21.49 4.17
C LEU A 61 -10.99 -21.56 4.15
N PHE A 62 -11.65 -20.59 4.79
CA PHE A 62 -13.09 -20.47 4.77
C PHE A 62 -13.55 -19.01 4.81
N PRO A 63 -14.54 -18.61 3.97
CA PRO A 63 -15.27 -19.44 3.01
C PRO A 63 -14.72 -19.40 1.57
N GLN A 64 -13.91 -18.40 1.21
CA GLN A 64 -13.61 -18.08 -0.18
C GLN A 64 -12.80 -19.19 -0.87
N GLY A 65 -11.72 -19.65 -0.24
CA GLY A 65 -10.91 -20.74 -0.79
C GLY A 65 -11.68 -22.04 -0.91
N LEU A 66 -12.50 -22.40 0.09
CA LEU A 66 -13.38 -23.57 -0.02
C LEU A 66 -14.33 -23.45 -1.24
N PHE A 67 -14.86 -22.25 -1.51
CA PHE A 67 -15.69 -22.04 -2.70
C PHE A 67 -14.92 -22.30 -4.00
N PHE A 68 -13.71 -21.76 -4.13
CA PHE A 68 -12.88 -21.97 -5.33
C PHE A 68 -12.41 -23.42 -5.45
N LEU A 69 -12.07 -24.10 -4.35
CA LEU A 69 -11.77 -25.53 -4.35
C LEU A 69 -12.96 -26.38 -4.86
N LEU A 70 -14.18 -26.04 -4.46
CA LEU A 70 -15.39 -26.74 -4.93
C LEU A 70 -15.77 -26.42 -6.37
N THR A 71 -15.26 -25.31 -6.92
CA THR A 71 -15.56 -24.83 -8.28
C THR A 71 -14.39 -24.96 -9.24
N ASP A 72 -13.25 -25.50 -8.79
CA ASP A 72 -12.04 -25.78 -9.56
C ASP A 72 -12.28 -26.57 -10.87
N PRO A 73 -13.26 -27.50 -10.96
CA PRO A 73 -13.58 -28.15 -12.25
C PRO A 73 -14.21 -27.23 -13.30
N LEU A 74 -14.63 -26.01 -12.92
CA LEU A 74 -15.21 -25.03 -13.83
C LEU A 74 -14.12 -24.11 -14.39
N PRO A 75 -14.33 -23.48 -15.57
CA PRO A 75 -13.42 -22.44 -16.04
C PRO A 75 -13.27 -21.30 -15.02
N ASP A 76 -12.06 -20.79 -14.83
CA ASP A 76 -11.69 -19.78 -13.84
C ASP A 76 -12.67 -18.59 -13.81
N TRP A 77 -12.98 -18.05 -14.99
CA TRP A 77 -13.89 -16.91 -15.11
C TRP A 77 -15.32 -17.27 -14.66
N VAL A 78 -15.79 -18.50 -14.89
CA VAL A 78 -17.11 -18.96 -14.45
C VAL A 78 -17.15 -19.09 -12.93
N ALA A 79 -16.15 -19.73 -12.33
CA ALA A 79 -16.02 -19.84 -10.87
C ALA A 79 -16.01 -18.43 -10.23
N GLN A 80 -15.22 -17.51 -10.80
CA GLN A 80 -15.17 -16.12 -10.36
C GLN A 80 -16.53 -15.39 -10.48
N ARG A 81 -17.26 -15.53 -11.59
CA ARG A 81 -18.60 -14.91 -11.72
C ARG A 81 -19.62 -15.53 -10.76
N LEU A 82 -19.53 -16.82 -10.48
CA LEU A 82 -20.38 -17.46 -9.46
C LEU A 82 -20.07 -16.93 -8.06
N TRP A 83 -18.80 -16.70 -7.73
CA TRP A 83 -18.39 -16.08 -6.46
C TRP A 83 -18.94 -14.66 -6.31
N TRP A 84 -18.80 -13.84 -7.35
CA TRP A 84 -19.34 -12.47 -7.36
C TRP A 84 -20.86 -12.47 -7.25
N SER A 85 -21.52 -13.38 -7.99
CA SER A 85 -22.96 -13.55 -7.94
C SER A 85 -23.41 -13.91 -6.53
N LEU A 86 -22.75 -14.89 -5.88
CA LEU A 86 -23.03 -15.29 -4.51
C LEU A 86 -22.89 -14.11 -3.54
N THR A 87 -21.79 -13.36 -3.64
CA THR A 87 -21.51 -12.19 -2.82
C THR A 87 -22.64 -11.16 -2.91
N LEU A 88 -23.01 -10.74 -4.12
CA LEU A 88 -24.07 -9.76 -4.34
C LEU A 88 -25.46 -10.30 -3.94
N CYS A 89 -25.74 -11.57 -4.24
CA CYS A 89 -27.01 -12.22 -3.93
C CYS A 89 -27.26 -12.37 -2.43
N ILE A 90 -26.22 -12.68 -1.65
CA ILE A 90 -26.28 -12.75 -0.19
C ILE A 90 -26.53 -11.37 0.40
N GLY A 91 -25.81 -10.34 -0.09
CA GLY A 91 -26.04 -8.94 0.31
C GLY A 91 -27.46 -8.47 0.00
N TRP A 92 -27.97 -8.79 -1.19
CA TRP A 92 -29.31 -8.43 -1.65
C TRP A 92 -30.38 -9.02 -0.74
N SER A 93 -30.30 -10.33 -0.50
CA SER A 93 -31.26 -11.02 0.36
C SER A 93 -31.15 -10.59 1.82
N GLY A 94 -29.93 -10.34 2.32
CA GLY A 94 -29.71 -9.85 3.68
C GLY A 94 -30.33 -8.48 3.88
N PHE A 95 -30.12 -7.57 2.92
CA PHE A 95 -30.71 -6.23 2.97
C PHE A 95 -32.24 -6.27 2.89
N LEU A 96 -32.81 -7.03 1.95
CA LEU A 96 -34.26 -7.18 1.84
C LEU A 96 -34.84 -7.72 3.16
N LYS A 97 -34.19 -8.75 3.73
CA LYS A 97 -34.65 -9.34 4.99
C LYS A 97 -34.56 -8.35 6.16
N LEU A 98 -33.52 -7.53 6.18
CA LEU A 98 -33.40 -6.45 7.17
C LEU A 98 -34.53 -5.44 7.04
N ALA A 99 -34.82 -4.96 5.83
CA ALA A 99 -35.89 -4.00 5.59
C ALA A 99 -37.29 -4.57 5.92
N GLU A 100 -37.53 -5.86 5.64
CA GLU A 100 -38.72 -6.59 6.08
C GLU A 100 -38.80 -6.70 7.61
N THR A 101 -37.69 -7.02 8.27
CA THR A 101 -37.62 -7.15 9.74
C THR A 101 -37.93 -5.82 10.43
N LEU A 102 -37.60 -4.70 9.78
CA LEU A 102 -37.90 -3.34 10.23
C LEU A 102 -39.28 -2.83 9.77
N ASP A 103 -40.02 -3.63 9.01
CA ASP A 103 -41.27 -3.25 8.33
C ASP A 103 -41.19 -1.88 7.63
N THR A 104 -40.08 -1.65 6.91
CA THR A 104 -39.77 -0.34 6.32
C THR A 104 -39.97 -0.35 4.81
N GLY A 105 -40.79 0.58 4.30
CA GLY A 105 -40.96 0.80 2.86
C GLY A 105 -41.84 -0.22 2.13
N THR A 106 -42.16 0.07 0.87
CA THR A 106 -42.87 -0.83 -0.04
C THR A 106 -41.91 -1.87 -0.63
N PRO A 107 -42.40 -2.99 -1.20
CA PRO A 107 -41.53 -3.98 -1.85
C PRO A 107 -40.56 -3.37 -2.87
N LEU A 108 -41.05 -2.48 -3.74
CA LEU A 108 -40.21 -1.81 -4.74
C LEU A 108 -39.14 -0.92 -4.11
N ALA A 109 -39.48 -0.16 -3.06
CA ALA A 109 -38.52 0.69 -2.36
C ALA A 109 -37.45 -0.14 -1.63
N ARG A 110 -37.82 -1.28 -1.04
CA ARG A 110 -36.89 -2.25 -0.45
C ARG A 110 -35.92 -2.78 -1.50
N ALA A 111 -36.42 -3.13 -2.69
CA ALA A 111 -35.58 -3.56 -3.81
C ALA A 111 -34.62 -2.45 -4.30
N CYS A 112 -35.08 -1.19 -4.34
CA CYS A 112 -34.20 -0.06 -4.68
C CYS A 112 -33.11 0.17 -3.62
N GLY A 113 -33.45 0.07 -2.33
CA GLY A 113 -32.46 0.14 -1.25
C GLY A 113 -31.45 -1.00 -1.30
N ALA A 114 -31.91 -2.22 -1.63
CA ALA A 114 -31.05 -3.39 -1.82
C ALA A 114 -30.09 -3.21 -3.01
N ALA A 115 -30.59 -2.69 -4.14
CA ALA A 115 -29.77 -2.40 -5.33
C ALA A 115 -28.69 -1.37 -5.01
N ALA A 116 -29.06 -0.26 -4.37
CA ALA A 116 -28.13 0.80 -3.98
C ALA A 116 -27.08 0.32 -2.96
N PHE A 117 -27.39 -0.71 -2.16
CA PHE A 117 -26.45 -1.30 -1.21
C PHE A 117 -25.43 -2.21 -1.90
N VAL A 118 -25.92 -3.21 -2.65
CA VAL A 118 -25.05 -4.23 -3.27
C VAL A 118 -24.28 -3.72 -4.48
N LEU A 119 -24.73 -2.63 -5.10
CA LEU A 119 -24.03 -1.95 -6.20
C LEU A 119 -23.61 -0.54 -5.77
N SER A 120 -23.30 -0.38 -4.48
CA SER A 120 -22.74 0.87 -3.94
C SER A 120 -21.38 1.18 -4.57
N PRO A 121 -20.98 2.46 -4.67
CA PRO A 121 -19.67 2.85 -5.20
C PRO A 121 -18.48 2.08 -4.59
N HIS A 122 -18.49 1.86 -3.28
CA HIS A 122 -17.49 1.03 -2.60
C HIS A 122 -17.48 -0.43 -3.10
N THR A 123 -18.65 -1.03 -3.32
CA THR A 123 -18.75 -2.40 -3.87
C THR A 123 -18.27 -2.46 -5.32
N LEU A 124 -18.67 -1.50 -6.15
CA LEU A 124 -18.23 -1.41 -7.56
C LEU A 124 -16.72 -1.22 -7.70
N THR A 125 -16.09 -0.65 -6.68
CA THR A 125 -14.65 -0.43 -6.63
C THR A 125 -13.89 -1.69 -6.17
N THR A 126 -14.48 -2.50 -5.30
CA THR A 126 -13.78 -3.62 -4.63
C THR A 126 -14.11 -4.98 -5.24
N LEU A 127 -15.32 -5.23 -5.74
CA LEU A 127 -15.75 -6.58 -6.14
C LEU A 127 -14.87 -7.23 -7.21
N GLY A 128 -14.45 -6.46 -8.23
CA GLY A 128 -13.68 -6.99 -9.36
C GLY A 128 -12.18 -7.16 -9.10
N ALA A 129 -11.66 -6.58 -8.00
CA ALA A 129 -10.22 -6.53 -7.72
C ALA A 129 -9.85 -7.13 -6.34
N ILE A 130 -10.74 -7.02 -5.36
CA ILE A 130 -10.57 -7.52 -4.00
C ILE A 130 -11.93 -7.92 -3.39
N SER A 131 -12.59 -8.91 -3.99
CA SER A 131 -13.92 -9.40 -3.55
C SER A 131 -13.94 -9.89 -2.10
N SER A 132 -12.80 -10.33 -1.57
CA SER A 132 -12.64 -10.71 -0.16
C SER A 132 -12.94 -9.56 0.82
N GLU A 133 -12.77 -8.30 0.39
CA GLU A 133 -13.15 -7.11 1.17
C GLU A 133 -14.64 -6.79 1.06
N THR A 134 -15.24 -7.01 -0.11
CA THR A 134 -16.68 -6.81 -0.33
C THR A 134 -17.52 -7.82 0.46
N TRP A 135 -17.05 -9.07 0.56
CA TRP A 135 -17.79 -10.20 1.12
C TRP A 135 -18.30 -9.97 2.57
N PRO A 136 -17.47 -9.54 3.55
CA PRO A 136 -17.94 -9.23 4.90
C PRO A 136 -19.08 -8.21 4.93
N SER A 137 -18.98 -7.16 4.10
CA SER A 137 -20.02 -6.12 4.01
C SER A 137 -21.36 -6.67 3.55
N MET A 138 -21.38 -7.67 2.66
CA MET A 138 -22.60 -8.33 2.20
C MET A 138 -23.23 -9.24 3.27
N LEU A 139 -22.47 -9.65 4.29
CA LEU A 139 -22.97 -10.40 5.44
C LEU A 139 -23.42 -9.51 6.60
N ALA A 140 -22.98 -8.25 6.67
CA ALA A 140 -23.37 -7.32 7.73
C ALA A 140 -24.89 -7.21 7.96
N PRO A 141 -25.77 -7.15 6.92
CA PRO A 141 -27.22 -7.15 7.12
C PRO A 141 -27.73 -8.41 7.83
N TRP A 142 -27.15 -9.58 7.57
CA TRP A 142 -27.54 -10.84 8.21
C TRP A 142 -27.19 -10.88 9.69
N VAL A 143 -26.04 -10.32 10.08
CA VAL A 143 -25.68 -10.16 11.49
C VAL A 143 -26.70 -9.29 12.20
N VAL A 144 -27.06 -8.15 11.59
CA VAL A 144 -28.06 -7.23 12.14
C VAL A 144 -29.44 -7.90 12.23
N VAL A 145 -29.87 -8.65 11.21
CA VAL A 145 -31.13 -9.42 11.22
C VAL A 145 -31.15 -10.43 12.37
N GLY A 146 -30.06 -11.18 12.58
CA GLY A 146 -29.96 -12.13 13.69
C GLY A 146 -30.06 -11.45 15.06
N VAL A 147 -29.42 -10.28 15.22
CA VAL A 147 -29.54 -9.48 16.45
C VAL A 147 -30.97 -8.95 16.62
N LEU A 148 -31.56 -8.29 15.61
CA LEU A 148 -32.91 -7.74 15.69
C LEU A 148 -33.96 -8.82 15.94
N GLY A 149 -33.92 -9.90 15.16
CA GLY A 149 -34.84 -11.03 15.21
C GLY A 149 -34.61 -12.01 16.37
N ARG A 150 -33.65 -11.73 17.26
CA ARG A 150 -33.31 -12.57 18.44
C ARG A 150 -32.93 -13.99 18.07
N ASN A 151 -32.26 -14.16 16.93
CA ASN A 151 -31.76 -15.43 16.46
C ASN A 151 -30.22 -15.42 16.51
N PRO A 152 -29.61 -15.77 17.65
CA PRO A 152 -28.16 -15.76 17.80
C PRO A 152 -27.48 -16.73 16.83
N TRP A 153 -28.17 -17.76 16.34
CA TRP A 153 -27.63 -18.65 15.33
C TRP A 153 -27.41 -17.94 13.99
N VAL A 154 -28.38 -17.13 13.52
CA VAL A 154 -28.24 -16.40 12.24
C VAL A 154 -27.09 -15.39 12.31
N SER A 155 -27.00 -14.62 13.39
CA SER A 155 -25.91 -13.63 13.52
C SER A 155 -24.55 -14.29 13.64
N THR A 156 -24.45 -15.38 14.42
CA THR A 156 -23.20 -16.11 14.61
C THR A 156 -22.77 -16.85 13.34
N LEU A 157 -23.71 -17.44 12.60
CA LEU A 157 -23.40 -18.07 11.31
C LEU A 157 -22.89 -17.04 10.30
N ALA A 158 -23.53 -15.87 10.22
CA ALA A 158 -23.06 -14.81 9.34
C ALA A 158 -21.64 -14.36 9.69
N VAL A 159 -21.31 -14.19 10.99
CA VAL A 159 -19.93 -13.87 11.44
C VAL A 159 -18.95 -14.99 11.10
N ALA A 160 -19.31 -16.25 11.34
CA ALA A 160 -18.47 -17.40 10.98
C ALA A 160 -18.18 -17.43 9.47
N CYS A 161 -19.18 -17.08 8.65
CA CYS A 161 -19.07 -17.00 7.20
C CYS A 161 -18.35 -15.75 6.68
N MET A 162 -18.03 -14.73 7.49
CA MET A 162 -17.35 -13.51 6.98
C MET A 162 -15.92 -13.79 6.49
N GLY A 163 -15.30 -14.86 6.96
CA GLY A 163 -13.90 -15.16 6.64
C GLY A 163 -12.90 -14.26 7.37
N ALA A 164 -11.62 -14.46 7.08
CA ALA A 164 -10.53 -13.81 7.80
C ALA A 164 -9.39 -13.33 6.90
N VAL A 165 -9.62 -13.24 5.58
CA VAL A 165 -8.66 -12.65 4.63
C VAL A 165 -8.28 -11.23 5.07
N ASN A 166 -9.25 -10.45 5.54
CA ASN A 166 -9.02 -9.14 6.14
C ASN A 166 -9.77 -9.00 7.47
N ALA A 167 -9.07 -9.21 8.58
CA ALA A 167 -9.65 -9.12 9.92
C ALA A 167 -10.35 -7.78 10.18
N THR A 168 -9.77 -6.66 9.70
CA THR A 168 -10.37 -5.33 9.83
C THR A 168 -11.70 -5.21 9.08
N ALA A 169 -11.84 -5.82 7.89
CA ALA A 169 -13.10 -5.83 7.16
C ALA A 169 -14.18 -6.65 7.90
N THR A 170 -13.81 -7.81 8.45
CA THR A 170 -14.70 -8.64 9.29
C THR A 170 -15.18 -7.88 10.52
N VAL A 171 -14.28 -7.17 11.21
CA VAL A 171 -14.63 -6.30 12.35
C VAL A 171 -15.57 -5.17 11.92
N ALA A 172 -15.24 -4.46 10.83
CA ALA A 172 -16.06 -3.37 10.30
C ALA A 172 -17.48 -3.83 9.95
N ALA A 173 -17.64 -5.01 9.35
CA ALA A 173 -18.93 -5.62 9.04
C ALA A 173 -19.76 -6.01 10.28
N CYS A 174 -19.13 -6.21 11.43
CA CYS A 174 -19.81 -6.46 12.70
C CYS A 174 -20.30 -5.18 13.40
N VAL A 175 -19.74 -4.01 13.08
CA VAL A 175 -20.08 -2.72 13.73
C VAL A 175 -21.56 -2.32 13.60
N PRO A 176 -22.24 -2.49 12.45
CA PRO A 176 -23.67 -2.20 12.38
C PRO A 176 -24.49 -3.01 13.40
N ALA A 177 -24.19 -4.30 13.55
CA ALA A 177 -24.89 -5.17 14.50
C ALA A 177 -24.48 -4.87 15.94
N ALA A 178 -23.22 -4.50 16.18
CA ALA A 178 -22.73 -4.00 17.46
C ALA A 178 -23.52 -2.80 17.97
N VAL A 179 -23.70 -1.78 17.13
CA VAL A 179 -24.45 -0.55 17.48
C VAL A 179 -25.89 -0.90 17.85
N VAL A 180 -26.53 -1.79 17.08
CA VAL A 180 -27.89 -2.27 17.37
C VAL A 180 -27.94 -3.06 18.67
N ALA A 181 -26.96 -3.96 18.91
CA ALA A 181 -26.88 -4.76 20.12
C ALA A 181 -26.69 -3.89 21.37
N LEU A 182 -25.78 -2.91 21.32
CA LEU A 182 -25.55 -1.94 22.40
C LEU A 182 -26.80 -1.11 22.67
N TRP A 183 -27.48 -0.63 21.63
CA TRP A 183 -28.74 0.10 21.77
C TRP A 183 -29.82 -0.74 22.45
N GLN A 184 -29.88 -2.04 22.12
CA GLN A 184 -30.81 -3.00 22.74
C GLN A 184 -30.29 -3.59 24.05
N ARG A 185 -29.11 -3.16 24.54
CA ARG A 185 -28.43 -3.66 25.74
C ARG A 185 -28.20 -5.18 25.72
N ARG A 186 -27.83 -5.72 24.56
CA ARG A 186 -27.56 -7.15 24.35
C ARG A 186 -26.07 -7.45 24.30
N PHE A 187 -25.45 -7.52 25.47
CA PHE A 187 -24.01 -7.75 25.58
C PHE A 187 -23.59 -9.22 25.38
N TRP A 188 -24.52 -10.17 25.34
CA TRP A 188 -24.18 -11.59 25.22
C TRP A 188 -24.00 -12.07 23.76
N VAL A 189 -24.33 -11.25 22.75
CA VAL A 189 -24.14 -11.63 21.34
C VAL A 189 -22.67 -11.73 20.94
N TRP A 190 -21.78 -11.10 21.70
CA TRP A 190 -20.34 -11.05 21.43
C TRP A 190 -19.63 -12.37 21.70
N ILE A 191 -20.09 -13.14 22.69
CA ILE A 191 -19.45 -14.42 23.06
C ILE A 191 -19.46 -15.41 21.90
N PRO A 192 -20.62 -15.77 21.30
CA PRO A 192 -20.60 -16.73 20.20
C PRO A 192 -19.84 -16.19 18.98
N TRP A 193 -19.85 -14.87 18.71
CA TRP A 193 -19.07 -14.26 17.63
C TRP A 193 -17.57 -14.40 17.83
N ALA A 194 -17.09 -14.17 19.06
CA ALA A 194 -15.69 -14.37 19.42
C ALA A 194 -15.30 -15.85 19.28
N LEU A 195 -16.13 -16.76 19.80
CA LEU A 195 -15.85 -18.20 19.74
C LEU A 195 -15.75 -18.74 18.31
N VAL A 196 -16.65 -18.34 17.40
CA VAL A 196 -16.55 -18.74 15.98
C VAL A 196 -15.41 -18.07 15.23
N SER A 197 -14.75 -17.08 15.82
CA SER A 197 -13.60 -16.38 15.24
C SER A 197 -12.25 -16.91 15.74
N ILE A 198 -12.24 -17.79 16.74
CA ILE A 198 -11.00 -18.34 17.32
C ILE A 198 -10.13 -19.03 16.27
N TRP A 199 -10.73 -19.68 15.27
CA TRP A 199 -10.00 -20.41 14.23
C TRP A 199 -9.04 -19.53 13.45
N TRP A 200 -9.32 -18.23 13.31
CA TRP A 200 -8.45 -17.28 12.62
C TRP A 200 -7.76 -16.31 13.58
N LEU A 201 -8.34 -16.02 14.75
CA LEU A 201 -7.70 -15.16 15.76
C LEU A 201 -6.40 -15.77 16.30
N VAL A 202 -6.37 -17.07 16.57
CA VAL A 202 -5.15 -17.73 17.07
C VAL A 202 -4.02 -17.69 16.03
N PRO A 203 -4.24 -18.12 14.76
CA PRO A 203 -3.30 -17.88 13.67
C PRO A 203 -2.83 -16.44 13.58
N LEU A 204 -3.74 -15.45 13.61
CA LEU A 204 -3.39 -14.03 13.51
C LEU A 204 -2.36 -13.61 14.60
N PHE A 205 -2.56 -14.03 15.85
CA PHE A 205 -1.63 -13.72 16.93
C PHE A 205 -0.28 -14.46 16.80
N VAL A 206 -0.31 -15.72 16.34
CA VAL A 206 0.93 -16.46 16.09
C VAL A 206 1.73 -15.80 14.96
N LEU A 207 1.10 -15.51 13.83
CA LEU A 207 1.73 -14.89 12.68
C LEU A 207 2.22 -13.47 13.02
N GLY A 208 1.43 -12.69 13.76
CA GLY A 208 1.83 -11.34 14.20
C GLY A 208 3.07 -11.31 15.11
N LYS A 209 3.42 -12.43 15.77
CA LYS A 209 4.66 -12.55 16.55
C LYS A 209 5.91 -12.75 15.69
N TYR A 210 5.77 -13.41 14.53
CA TYR A 210 6.90 -13.85 13.71
C TYR A 210 7.00 -13.15 12.35
N ALA A 211 5.98 -12.41 11.92
CA ALA A 211 5.99 -11.68 10.67
C ALA A 211 6.88 -10.41 10.76
N PRO A 212 7.60 -10.06 9.67
CA PRO A 212 8.29 -8.77 9.60
C PRO A 212 7.28 -7.60 9.57
N PRO A 213 7.71 -6.37 9.90
CA PRO A 213 6.83 -5.20 10.00
C PRO A 213 6.42 -4.62 8.62
N PHE A 214 5.86 -5.45 7.74
CA PHE A 214 5.53 -5.06 6.36
C PHE A 214 4.57 -3.86 6.28
N THR A 215 3.73 -3.64 7.30
CA THR A 215 2.79 -2.51 7.36
C THR A 215 3.45 -1.14 7.45
N ASP A 216 4.73 -1.09 7.80
CA ASP A 216 5.50 0.16 7.85
C ASP A 216 5.97 0.58 6.46
N TYR A 217 6.00 -0.38 5.53
CA TYR A 217 6.47 -0.23 4.14
C TYR A 217 5.34 -0.30 3.11
N ILE A 218 4.10 -0.04 3.54
CA ILE A 218 2.96 0.15 2.64
C ILE A 218 2.50 1.61 2.62
N GLU A 219 1.39 1.90 1.94
CA GLU A 219 0.78 3.22 1.90
C GLU A 219 0.55 3.79 3.31
N ASN A 220 0.73 5.10 3.52
CA ASN A 220 0.53 5.76 4.82
C ASN A 220 -0.90 6.30 5.01
N ALA A 221 -1.18 6.79 6.22
CA ALA A 221 -2.47 7.39 6.55
C ALA A 221 -2.76 8.63 5.69
N ALA A 222 -1.74 9.41 5.32
CA ALA A 222 -1.90 10.57 4.44
C ALA A 222 -2.51 10.17 3.09
N VAL A 223 -1.99 9.13 2.41
CA VAL A 223 -2.52 8.66 1.12
C VAL A 223 -3.92 8.03 1.28
N THR A 224 -4.09 7.17 2.28
CA THR A 224 -5.34 6.39 2.45
C THR A 224 -6.53 7.21 2.93
N THR A 225 -6.29 8.32 3.64
CA THR A 225 -7.35 9.17 4.21
C THR A 225 -7.56 10.50 3.49
N ARG A 226 -6.64 10.92 2.60
CA ARG A 226 -6.69 12.22 1.87
C ARG A 226 -8.05 12.50 1.21
N TRP A 227 -8.69 11.46 0.70
CA TRP A 227 -9.91 11.52 -0.10
C TRP A 227 -11.19 11.46 0.74
N LEU A 228 -11.09 11.27 2.06
CA LEU A 228 -12.23 11.11 2.98
C LEU A 228 -12.86 12.46 3.38
N ASN A 229 -12.96 13.39 2.43
CA ASN A 229 -13.75 14.59 2.63
C ASN A 229 -15.25 14.25 2.72
N LEU A 230 -16.03 15.14 3.32
CA LEU A 230 -17.41 14.82 3.67
C LEU A 230 -18.29 14.51 2.45
N THR A 231 -18.06 15.13 1.30
CA THR A 231 -18.84 14.90 0.08
C THR A 231 -18.55 13.52 -0.52
N GLU A 232 -17.28 13.13 -0.61
CA GLU A 232 -16.87 11.80 -1.09
C GLU A 232 -17.33 10.69 -0.14
N VAL A 233 -17.24 10.90 1.18
CA VAL A 233 -17.74 9.98 2.20
C VAL A 233 -19.25 9.72 2.05
N LEU A 234 -20.04 10.78 1.89
CA LEU A 234 -21.49 10.64 1.77
C LEU A 234 -21.90 9.92 0.49
N ARG A 235 -21.25 10.24 -0.64
CA ARG A 235 -21.60 9.63 -1.93
C ARG A 235 -21.04 8.21 -2.12
N GLY A 236 -19.94 7.86 -1.44
CA GLY A 236 -19.45 6.48 -1.28
C GLY A 236 -18.18 6.10 -2.00
N THR A 237 -17.45 7.08 -2.51
CA THR A 237 -16.13 6.95 -3.13
C THR A 237 -15.04 7.03 -2.06
N THR A 238 -15.16 6.18 -1.05
CA THR A 238 -14.29 6.17 0.14
C THR A 238 -12.97 5.42 -0.06
N SER A 239 -12.88 4.54 -1.06
CA SER A 239 -11.64 3.83 -1.39
C SER A 239 -10.66 4.80 -2.07
N TRP A 240 -9.40 4.83 -1.60
CA TRP A 240 -8.37 5.73 -2.12
C TRP A 240 -7.79 5.28 -3.47
N THR A 241 -7.81 3.97 -3.74
CA THR A 241 -7.17 3.38 -4.93
C THR A 241 -7.61 3.99 -6.27
N PRO A 242 -8.89 4.34 -6.54
CA PRO A 242 -9.28 4.90 -7.83
C PRO A 242 -8.85 6.35 -8.06
N TYR A 243 -8.34 7.03 -7.02
CA TYR A 243 -7.77 8.38 -7.15
C TYR A 243 -6.33 8.35 -7.69
N VAL A 244 -5.63 7.24 -7.50
CA VAL A 244 -4.20 7.11 -7.83
C VAL A 244 -3.91 6.00 -8.86
N SER A 245 -4.92 5.22 -9.24
CA SER A 245 -4.81 4.14 -10.22
C SER A 245 -6.08 4.00 -11.06
N THR A 246 -5.90 3.66 -12.34
CA THR A 246 -6.99 3.37 -13.30
C THR A 246 -7.48 1.93 -13.27
N GLU A 247 -6.76 1.02 -12.58
CA GLU A 247 -6.99 -0.43 -12.60
C GLU A 247 -8.46 -0.79 -12.32
N ARG A 248 -9.08 -0.12 -11.35
CA ARG A 248 -10.47 -0.33 -10.94
C ARG A 248 -11.40 0.56 -11.78
N ILE A 249 -11.67 0.14 -13.03
CA ILE A 249 -12.38 0.95 -14.04
C ILE A 249 -13.68 1.60 -13.51
N ALA A 250 -14.61 0.81 -12.94
CA ALA A 250 -15.86 1.35 -12.40
C ALA A 250 -15.63 2.35 -11.26
N GLY A 251 -14.71 2.04 -10.34
CA GLY A 251 -14.33 2.93 -9.23
C GLY A 251 -13.71 4.24 -9.72
N HIS A 252 -12.86 4.16 -10.75
CA HIS A 252 -12.16 5.32 -11.31
C HIS A 252 -13.14 6.26 -12.00
N GLN A 253 -14.07 5.73 -12.80
CA GLN A 253 -15.15 6.51 -13.42
C GLN A 253 -15.99 7.28 -12.39
N LEU A 254 -16.31 6.64 -11.26
CA LEU A 254 -17.09 7.28 -10.21
C LEU A 254 -16.40 8.53 -9.63
N VAL A 255 -15.07 8.59 -9.67
CA VAL A 255 -14.25 9.67 -9.12
C VAL A 255 -13.99 10.77 -10.15
N VAL A 256 -13.76 10.41 -11.42
CA VAL A 256 -13.35 11.38 -12.44
C VAL A 256 -14.50 12.04 -13.21
N SER A 257 -15.67 11.41 -13.25
CA SER A 257 -16.79 11.92 -14.06
C SER A 257 -17.74 12.84 -13.26
N ALA A 258 -18.03 13.99 -13.85
CA ALA A 258 -18.93 15.00 -13.29
C ALA A 258 -20.36 14.46 -13.05
N GLU A 259 -20.88 13.70 -14.01
CA GLU A 259 -22.22 13.11 -13.95
C GLU A 259 -22.37 12.11 -12.79
N TRP A 260 -21.33 11.30 -12.53
CA TRP A 260 -21.35 10.33 -11.45
C TRP A 260 -21.25 11.01 -10.08
N ALA A 261 -20.49 12.10 -9.97
CA ALA A 261 -20.48 12.94 -8.77
C ALA A 261 -21.89 13.48 -8.45
N LEU A 262 -22.62 14.01 -9.45
CA LEU A 262 -24.00 14.48 -9.28
C LEU A 262 -24.95 13.37 -8.83
N ILE A 263 -24.95 12.26 -9.55
CA ILE A 263 -25.92 11.17 -9.36
C ILE A 263 -25.73 10.51 -7.99
N THR A 264 -24.49 10.22 -7.61
CA THR A 264 -24.19 9.58 -6.31
C THR A 264 -24.49 10.51 -5.13
N CYS A 265 -24.25 11.82 -5.26
CA CYS A 265 -24.67 12.82 -4.27
C CYS A 265 -26.20 12.90 -4.16
N ALA A 266 -26.93 12.81 -5.28
CA ALA A 266 -28.39 12.78 -5.28
C ALA A 266 -28.93 11.53 -4.56
N VAL A 267 -28.36 10.35 -4.84
CA VAL A 267 -28.72 9.09 -4.16
C VAL A 267 -28.45 9.18 -2.66
N ALA A 268 -27.32 9.75 -2.24
CA ALA A 268 -27.01 9.99 -0.84
C ALA A 268 -28.00 10.97 -0.18
N GLY A 269 -28.37 12.05 -0.86
CA GLY A 269 -29.39 12.99 -0.38
C GLY A 269 -30.75 12.32 -0.17
N LEU A 270 -31.19 11.50 -1.12
CA LEU A 270 -32.43 10.74 -1.04
C LEU A 270 -32.40 9.74 0.13
N GLY A 271 -31.29 9.02 0.30
CA GLY A 271 -31.08 8.14 1.44
C GLY A 271 -31.22 8.89 2.78
N MET A 272 -30.53 10.02 2.94
CA MET A 272 -30.64 10.85 4.14
C MET A 272 -32.08 11.37 4.36
N PHE A 273 -32.76 11.79 3.30
CA PHE A 273 -34.13 12.29 3.39
C PHE A 273 -35.10 11.22 3.92
N GLY A 274 -34.96 9.97 3.47
CA GLY A 274 -35.75 8.84 3.93
C GLY A 274 -35.36 8.34 5.32
N LEU A 275 -34.06 8.36 5.67
CA LEU A 275 -33.51 7.91 6.95
C LEU A 275 -34.14 8.63 8.16
N ARG A 276 -34.65 9.86 7.97
CA ARG A 276 -35.42 10.61 8.97
C ARG A 276 -36.65 9.87 9.51
N ARG A 277 -37.20 8.93 8.74
CA ARG A 277 -38.41 8.16 9.11
C ARG A 277 -38.11 6.87 9.84
N ILE A 278 -36.84 6.50 9.99
CA ILE A 278 -36.42 5.26 10.64
C ILE A 278 -35.96 5.55 12.08
N HIS A 279 -35.87 4.49 12.89
CA HIS A 279 -35.45 4.52 14.29
C HIS A 279 -34.15 5.32 14.51
N PRO A 280 -34.06 6.16 15.56
CA PRO A 280 -32.88 6.96 15.90
C PRO A 280 -31.53 6.22 15.82
N VAL A 281 -31.50 4.93 16.20
CA VAL A 281 -30.30 4.08 16.12
C VAL A 281 -29.63 4.09 14.74
N TRP A 282 -30.41 4.16 13.65
CA TRP A 282 -29.87 4.16 12.29
C TRP A 282 -29.26 5.52 11.92
N ARG A 283 -29.79 6.61 12.46
CA ARG A 283 -29.17 7.94 12.34
C ARG A 283 -27.91 8.04 13.19
N THR A 284 -27.91 7.46 14.39
CA THR A 284 -26.69 7.33 15.20
C THR A 284 -25.62 6.53 14.46
N MET A 285 -25.99 5.37 13.89
CA MET A 285 -25.07 4.52 13.12
C MET A 285 -24.52 5.26 11.90
N PHE A 286 -25.37 5.95 11.15
CA PHE A 286 -24.95 6.78 10.02
C PHE A 286 -23.95 7.86 10.43
N LEU A 287 -24.25 8.64 11.48
CA LEU A 287 -23.35 9.67 11.99
C LEU A 287 -22.05 9.09 12.55
N LEU A 288 -22.09 7.90 13.15
CA LEU A 288 -20.88 7.19 13.58
C LEU A 288 -20.01 6.77 12.39
N GLY A 289 -20.61 6.29 11.30
CA GLY A 289 -19.89 6.00 10.06
C GLY A 289 -19.25 7.25 9.46
N VAL A 290 -19.96 8.38 9.45
CA VAL A 290 -19.40 9.69 9.03
C VAL A 290 -18.21 10.06 9.92
N LEU A 291 -18.34 9.92 11.25
CA LEU A 291 -17.27 10.23 12.20
C LEU A 291 -16.02 9.37 11.97
N ILE A 292 -16.20 8.06 11.79
CA ILE A 292 -15.09 7.13 11.56
C ILE A 292 -14.34 7.50 10.27
N LEU A 293 -15.07 7.74 9.18
CA LEU A 293 -14.47 8.00 7.88
C LEU A 293 -13.91 9.43 7.79
N ALA A 294 -14.76 10.44 7.94
CA ALA A 294 -14.34 11.83 7.78
C ALA A 294 -13.49 12.34 8.96
N GLY A 295 -13.56 11.73 10.13
CA GLY A 295 -12.68 12.07 11.26
C GLY A 295 -11.29 11.42 11.19
N SER A 296 -11.10 10.38 10.38
CA SER A 296 -9.82 9.67 10.25
C SER A 296 -8.67 10.55 9.74
N VAL A 297 -8.97 11.61 8.98
CA VAL A 297 -8.00 12.60 8.49
C VAL A 297 -7.25 13.32 9.63
N HIS A 298 -7.82 13.34 10.83
CA HIS A 298 -7.21 13.92 12.04
C HIS A 298 -6.48 12.90 12.91
N ALA A 299 -6.50 11.62 12.51
CA ALA A 299 -5.93 10.51 13.27
C ALA A 299 -4.74 9.86 12.56
N SER A 300 -4.08 10.57 11.63
CA SER A 300 -2.97 10.04 10.83
C SER A 300 -1.85 9.44 11.68
N THR A 301 -1.45 10.10 12.76
CA THR A 301 -0.41 9.59 13.69
C THR A 301 -0.82 8.30 14.39
N LEU A 302 -2.11 8.12 14.69
CA LEU A 302 -2.62 6.87 15.25
C LEU A 302 -2.67 5.76 14.19
N LEU A 303 -3.11 6.11 12.98
CA LEU A 303 -3.23 5.21 11.83
C LEU A 303 -1.89 4.84 11.19
N ASP A 304 -0.83 5.61 11.46
CA ASP A 304 0.56 5.27 11.11
C ASP A 304 1.34 4.67 12.29
N GLY A 305 0.69 4.50 13.45
CA GLY A 305 1.28 3.91 14.65
C GLY A 305 0.39 2.79 15.22
N PRO A 306 -0.14 2.91 16.45
CA PRO A 306 -0.85 1.81 17.12
C PRO A 306 -2.07 1.25 16.39
N LEU A 307 -2.68 2.02 15.48
CA LEU A 307 -3.86 1.63 14.72
C LEU A 307 -3.54 1.35 13.25
N VAL A 308 -2.30 0.98 12.91
CA VAL A 308 -1.87 0.69 11.52
C VAL A 308 -2.74 -0.33 10.80
N ALA A 309 -3.25 -1.35 11.51
CA ALA A 309 -4.19 -2.33 10.95
C ALA A 309 -5.54 -1.74 10.50
N LEU A 310 -5.88 -0.51 10.94
CA LEU A 310 -7.09 0.23 10.60
C LEU A 310 -6.87 1.32 9.54
N ARG A 311 -5.63 1.50 9.04
CA ARG A 311 -5.26 2.56 8.08
C ARG A 311 -6.18 2.61 6.85
N ASN A 312 -6.54 1.44 6.31
CA ASN A 312 -7.56 1.31 5.26
C ASN A 312 -8.99 1.43 5.83
N ILE A 313 -9.34 2.63 6.30
CA ILE A 313 -10.57 2.92 7.05
C ILE A 313 -11.84 2.82 6.19
N HIS A 314 -11.72 2.84 4.87
CA HIS A 314 -12.84 2.74 3.92
C HIS A 314 -13.65 1.44 4.07
N LYS A 315 -13.08 0.40 4.69
CA LYS A 315 -13.80 -0.82 5.10
C LYS A 315 -15.00 -0.56 6.02
N PHE A 316 -14.99 0.57 6.73
CA PHE A 316 -16.10 1.01 7.57
C PHE A 316 -17.22 1.72 6.79
N ASP A 317 -17.16 1.83 5.44
CA ASP A 317 -18.25 2.40 4.63
C ASP A 317 -19.60 1.72 4.92
N VAL A 318 -19.61 0.41 5.20
CA VAL A 318 -20.83 -0.35 5.56
C VAL A 318 -21.58 0.24 6.76
N VAL A 319 -20.87 0.86 7.72
CA VAL A 319 -21.47 1.51 8.90
C VAL A 319 -22.33 2.71 8.50
N LEU A 320 -21.92 3.43 7.46
CA LEU A 320 -22.63 4.56 6.88
C LEU A 320 -23.64 4.13 5.79
N ARG A 321 -23.22 3.22 4.91
CA ARG A 321 -23.96 2.82 3.71
C ARG A 321 -25.21 2.04 4.04
N LEU A 322 -25.15 1.13 5.03
CA LEU A 322 -26.30 0.34 5.43
C LEU A 322 -27.49 1.20 5.89
N PRO A 323 -27.36 2.14 6.85
CA PRO A 323 -28.46 3.03 7.22
C PRO A 323 -28.87 3.97 6.09
N LEU A 324 -27.93 4.44 5.25
CA LEU A 324 -28.25 5.31 4.12
C LEU A 324 -29.17 4.61 3.10
N CYS A 325 -28.85 3.36 2.74
CA CYS A 325 -29.66 2.52 1.85
C CYS A 325 -31.01 2.12 2.49
N LEU A 326 -31.06 1.90 3.81
CA LEU A 326 -32.35 1.76 4.52
C LEU A 326 -33.19 3.02 4.39
N GLY A 327 -32.55 4.19 4.44
CA GLY A 327 -33.17 5.48 4.14
C GLY A 327 -33.83 5.51 2.76
N ILE A 328 -33.15 4.99 1.73
CA ILE A 328 -33.73 4.82 0.38
C ILE A 328 -34.98 3.96 0.43
N ALA A 329 -34.94 2.81 1.11
CA ALA A 329 -36.12 1.95 1.27
C ALA A 329 -37.28 2.67 2.00
N ALA A 330 -36.98 3.61 2.89
CA ALA A 330 -37.96 4.41 3.62
C ALA A 330 -38.49 5.65 2.87
N LEU A 331 -37.99 5.96 1.66
CA LEU A 331 -38.39 7.15 0.89
C LEU A 331 -39.91 7.33 0.71
N PRO A 332 -40.70 6.29 0.36
CA PRO A 332 -42.15 6.44 0.23
C PRO A 332 -42.83 6.94 1.51
N LEU A 333 -42.26 6.59 2.68
CA LEU A 333 -42.75 7.04 3.97
C LEU A 333 -42.45 8.52 4.20
N ALA A 334 -41.37 9.05 3.61
CA ALA A 334 -40.91 10.42 3.82
C ALA A 334 -41.73 11.47 3.05
N VAL A 335 -42.19 11.15 1.85
CA VAL A 335 -42.92 12.07 0.96
C VAL A 335 -44.39 12.23 1.42
N ARG A 336 -44.86 13.48 1.57
CA ARG A 336 -46.20 13.78 2.12
C ARG A 336 -47.30 14.01 1.08
N TRP A 337 -46.95 14.35 -0.15
CA TRP A 337 -47.88 14.87 -1.15
C TRP A 337 -48.31 13.78 -2.13
N ALA A 338 -49.53 13.26 -2.01
CA ALA A 338 -50.04 12.17 -2.86
C ALA A 338 -49.86 12.44 -4.37
N THR A 339 -50.14 13.66 -4.83
CA THR A 339 -50.10 14.05 -6.25
C THR A 339 -48.69 14.22 -6.84
N ARG A 340 -47.65 14.36 -6.00
CA ARG A 340 -46.23 14.47 -6.45
C ARG A 340 -45.36 13.32 -5.95
N ARG A 341 -45.95 12.38 -5.20
CA ARG A 341 -45.28 11.18 -4.67
C ARG A 341 -44.75 10.32 -5.81
N ASP A 342 -45.57 10.09 -6.82
CA ASP A 342 -45.22 9.20 -7.92
C ASP A 342 -44.12 9.81 -8.80
N ALA A 343 -44.15 11.11 -9.06
CA ALA A 343 -43.06 11.81 -9.75
C ALA A 343 -41.74 11.77 -8.94
N ALA A 344 -41.79 12.09 -7.64
CA ALA A 344 -40.59 12.08 -6.80
C ALA A 344 -40.01 10.67 -6.61
N LEU A 345 -40.87 9.64 -6.51
CA LEU A 345 -40.47 8.25 -6.46
C LEU A 345 -39.89 7.80 -7.80
N SER A 346 -40.49 8.16 -8.93
CA SER A 346 -39.97 7.86 -10.26
C SER A 346 -38.60 8.48 -10.51
N VAL A 347 -38.39 9.75 -10.13
CA VAL A 347 -37.06 10.38 -10.20
C VAL A 347 -36.07 9.68 -9.27
N SER A 348 -36.49 9.29 -8.06
CA SER A 348 -35.62 8.56 -7.13
C SER A 348 -35.21 7.19 -7.68
N VAL A 349 -36.16 6.44 -8.24
CA VAL A 349 -35.92 5.14 -8.90
C VAL A 349 -35.01 5.33 -10.10
N LEU A 350 -35.22 6.36 -10.91
CA LEU A 350 -34.36 6.67 -12.06
C LEU A 350 -32.94 7.02 -11.61
N CYS A 351 -32.75 7.91 -10.64
CA CYS A 351 -31.43 8.25 -10.12
C CYS A 351 -30.70 7.02 -9.58
N ILE A 352 -31.42 6.14 -8.86
CA ILE A 352 -30.84 4.89 -8.36
C ILE A 352 -30.47 4.00 -9.54
N ALA A 353 -31.38 3.75 -10.49
CA ALA A 353 -31.12 2.89 -11.64
C ALA A 353 -29.91 3.38 -12.46
N VAL A 354 -29.82 4.70 -12.72
CA VAL A 354 -28.68 5.29 -13.45
C VAL A 354 -27.39 5.15 -12.64
N SER A 355 -27.42 5.31 -11.32
CA SER A 355 -26.24 5.13 -10.45
C SER A 355 -25.62 3.73 -10.50
N LEU A 356 -26.37 2.73 -10.98
CA LEU A 356 -25.90 1.36 -11.14
C LEU A 356 -25.10 1.15 -12.43
N ALA A 357 -25.14 2.09 -13.37
CA ALA A 357 -24.56 1.91 -14.70
C ALA A 357 -23.03 1.65 -14.71
N PRO A 358 -22.21 2.24 -13.81
CA PRO A 358 -20.80 1.84 -13.69
C PRO A 358 -20.62 0.35 -13.37
N GLY A 359 -21.62 -0.32 -12.80
CA GLY A 359 -21.65 -1.76 -12.57
C GLY A 359 -21.69 -2.62 -13.84
N PHE A 360 -21.80 -2.03 -15.04
CA PHE A 360 -21.57 -2.74 -16.30
C PHE A 360 -20.09 -2.79 -16.72
N ARG A 361 -19.17 -2.23 -15.90
CA ARG A 361 -17.72 -2.23 -16.12
C ARG A 361 -16.96 -2.70 -14.87
N LEU A 362 -17.39 -3.82 -14.30
CA LEU A 362 -16.81 -4.37 -13.06
C LEU A 362 -15.42 -4.98 -13.25
N LEU A 363 -15.10 -5.45 -14.46
CA LEU A 363 -13.80 -6.05 -14.72
C LEU A 363 -12.70 -4.99 -14.63
N PRO A 364 -11.63 -5.25 -13.86
CA PRO A 364 -10.48 -4.36 -13.82
C PRO A 364 -9.69 -4.41 -15.14
N GLU A 365 -8.85 -3.41 -15.32
CA GLU A 365 -7.89 -3.35 -16.40
C GLU A 365 -6.93 -4.55 -16.36
N GLY A 366 -6.64 -5.13 -17.53
CA GLY A 366 -5.76 -6.30 -17.65
C GLY A 366 -6.43 -7.64 -17.37
N SER A 367 -7.76 -7.76 -17.43
CA SER A 367 -8.42 -9.07 -17.37
C SER A 367 -7.96 -9.98 -18.53
N TYR A 368 -7.75 -11.27 -18.28
CA TYR A 368 -7.08 -12.21 -19.19
C TYR A 368 -7.90 -13.48 -19.44
N PRO A 369 -7.76 -14.15 -20.61
CA PRO A 369 -8.53 -15.36 -20.90
C PRO A 369 -8.01 -16.59 -20.14
N ARG A 370 -6.69 -16.77 -20.09
CA ARG A 370 -5.98 -17.83 -19.37
C ARG A 370 -4.51 -17.46 -19.24
N VAL A 371 -3.83 -18.05 -18.26
CA VAL A 371 -2.35 -18.05 -18.23
C VAL A 371 -1.85 -18.85 -19.44
N PRO A 372 -0.94 -18.31 -20.27
CA PRO A 372 -0.39 -19.02 -21.42
C PRO A 372 0.29 -20.35 -21.07
N GLU A 373 0.30 -21.28 -22.02
CA GLU A 373 0.76 -22.65 -21.78
C GLU A 373 2.27 -22.72 -21.49
N TYR A 374 3.08 -21.81 -22.06
CA TYR A 374 4.52 -21.78 -21.84
C TYR A 374 4.88 -21.58 -20.36
N TRP A 375 4.07 -20.86 -19.58
CA TRP A 375 4.25 -20.75 -18.12
C TRP A 375 4.08 -22.10 -17.41
N ARG A 376 3.12 -22.93 -17.85
CA ARG A 376 2.92 -24.28 -17.28
C ARG A 376 4.05 -25.22 -17.67
N GLN A 377 4.55 -25.12 -18.91
CA GLN A 377 5.69 -25.91 -19.38
C GLN A 377 6.97 -25.55 -18.64
N ALA A 378 7.26 -24.25 -18.49
CA ALA A 378 8.39 -23.76 -17.71
C ALA A 378 8.29 -24.22 -16.24
N ALA A 379 7.11 -24.09 -15.60
CA ALA A 379 6.90 -24.56 -14.24
C ALA A 379 7.11 -26.08 -14.10
N ALA A 380 6.64 -26.88 -15.05
CA ALA A 380 6.84 -28.33 -15.05
C ALA A 380 8.32 -28.70 -15.17
N TRP A 381 9.09 -27.97 -15.98
CA TRP A 381 10.53 -28.13 -16.10
C TRP A 381 11.24 -27.76 -14.79
N LEU A 382 10.89 -26.61 -14.19
CA LEU A 382 11.45 -26.15 -12.91
C LEU A 382 11.20 -27.16 -11.79
N ASN A 383 9.97 -27.65 -11.67
CA ASN A 383 9.60 -28.66 -10.67
C ASN A 383 10.35 -29.99 -10.86
N GLN A 384 10.94 -30.26 -12.02
CA GLN A 384 11.73 -31.47 -12.24
C GLN A 384 13.23 -31.23 -12.05
N ASN A 385 13.72 -30.01 -12.30
CA ASN A 385 15.16 -29.71 -12.42
C ASN A 385 15.71 -28.77 -11.35
N ALA A 386 14.86 -28.14 -10.53
CA ALA A 386 15.24 -27.13 -9.53
C ALA A 386 15.03 -27.57 -8.07
N GLN A 387 15.11 -28.87 -7.78
CA GLN A 387 14.80 -29.42 -6.44
C GLN A 387 15.86 -29.10 -5.38
N HIS A 388 17.09 -28.77 -5.79
CA HIS A 388 18.23 -28.50 -4.91
C HIS A 388 18.77 -27.07 -5.09
N THR A 389 17.88 -26.15 -5.47
CA THR A 389 18.22 -24.74 -5.67
C THR A 389 17.00 -23.83 -5.57
N ARG A 390 17.22 -22.53 -5.42
CA ARG A 390 16.18 -21.50 -5.52
C ARG A 390 16.07 -20.98 -6.95
N THR A 391 14.85 -20.72 -7.38
CA THR A 391 14.51 -20.10 -8.67
C THR A 391 14.30 -18.59 -8.51
N MET A 392 15.11 -17.75 -9.14
CA MET A 392 14.88 -16.29 -9.17
C MET A 392 14.08 -15.90 -10.42
N ILE A 393 13.18 -14.92 -10.32
CA ILE A 393 12.41 -14.40 -11.46
C ILE A 393 12.88 -12.98 -11.75
N LEU A 394 13.30 -12.72 -12.99
CA LEU A 394 13.77 -11.42 -13.49
C LEU A 394 13.09 -11.05 -14.84
N PRO A 395 12.96 -9.76 -15.17
CA PRO A 395 13.30 -8.61 -14.34
C PRO A 395 12.26 -8.39 -13.23
N SER A 396 12.58 -7.54 -12.26
CA SER A 396 11.68 -7.19 -11.16
C SER A 396 10.48 -6.37 -11.66
N ALA A 397 9.36 -6.46 -10.96
CA ALA A 397 8.15 -5.72 -11.32
C ALA A 397 7.29 -5.47 -10.09
N GLN A 398 6.63 -4.31 -10.03
CA GLN A 398 5.74 -3.98 -8.89
C GLN A 398 4.62 -5.00 -8.73
N PHE A 399 4.01 -5.40 -9.85
CA PHE A 399 2.97 -6.41 -9.93
C PHE A 399 3.17 -7.21 -11.22
N ALA A 400 2.76 -8.47 -11.19
CA ALA A 400 2.78 -9.34 -12.36
C ALA A 400 1.73 -8.88 -13.40
N ARG A 401 2.16 -8.00 -14.30
CA ARG A 401 1.38 -7.43 -15.41
C ARG A 401 2.09 -7.75 -16.71
N PHE A 402 1.40 -8.45 -17.59
CA PHE A 402 1.91 -8.96 -18.86
C PHE A 402 1.12 -8.38 -20.04
N THR A 403 1.66 -8.54 -21.24
CA THR A 403 0.98 -8.16 -22.49
C THR A 403 -0.34 -8.90 -22.70
N TRP A 404 -0.47 -10.11 -22.17
CA TRP A 404 -1.70 -10.93 -22.21
C TRP A 404 -2.65 -10.69 -21.02
N GLY A 405 -2.19 -9.99 -19.97
CA GLY A 405 -3.03 -9.50 -18.87
C GLY A 405 -2.34 -9.43 -17.50
N ASN A 406 -3.12 -9.15 -16.47
CA ASN A 406 -2.70 -8.83 -15.11
C ASN A 406 -3.15 -9.94 -14.17
N THR A 407 -2.20 -10.69 -13.60
CA THR A 407 -2.46 -11.71 -12.56
C THR A 407 -2.25 -11.17 -11.15
N ARG A 408 -1.62 -9.99 -11.02
CA ARG A 408 -1.22 -9.32 -9.78
C ARG A 408 -0.15 -10.06 -8.99
N ASP A 409 -0.36 -11.35 -8.71
CA ASP A 409 0.65 -12.29 -8.21
C ASP A 409 1.35 -13.01 -9.39
N GLU A 410 2.56 -13.55 -9.16
CA GLU A 410 3.33 -14.27 -10.19
C GLU A 410 2.59 -15.51 -10.74
N PRO A 411 2.57 -15.74 -12.07
CA PRO A 411 1.97 -16.95 -12.65
C PRO A 411 2.61 -18.25 -12.15
N LEU A 412 3.89 -18.20 -11.78
CA LEU A 412 4.63 -19.35 -11.24
C LEU A 412 4.27 -19.69 -9.80
N GLN A 413 3.76 -18.74 -9.00
CA GLN A 413 3.45 -18.95 -7.57
C GLN A 413 2.55 -20.17 -7.31
N PRO A 414 1.41 -20.37 -8.00
CA PRO A 414 0.58 -21.56 -7.81
C PRO A 414 1.13 -22.82 -8.51
N LEU A 415 2.06 -22.67 -9.44
CA LEU A 415 2.55 -23.75 -10.30
C LEU A 415 3.81 -24.44 -9.75
N LEU A 416 4.65 -23.71 -9.02
CA LEU A 416 5.91 -24.22 -8.48
C LEU A 416 5.74 -25.02 -7.18
N ASP A 417 6.50 -26.11 -7.09
CA ASP A 417 6.74 -26.89 -5.87
C ASP A 417 8.15 -26.62 -5.29
N VAL A 418 8.98 -25.90 -6.04
CA VAL A 418 10.37 -25.55 -5.69
C VAL A 418 10.47 -24.12 -5.14
N PRO A 419 11.47 -23.81 -4.29
CA PRO A 419 11.69 -22.46 -3.77
C PRO A 419 11.88 -21.44 -4.88
N TRP A 420 11.19 -20.32 -4.79
CA TRP A 420 11.37 -19.21 -5.73
C TRP A 420 11.57 -17.88 -5.03
N VAL A 421 11.95 -16.84 -5.77
CA VAL A 421 12.08 -15.46 -5.29
C VAL A 421 11.90 -14.47 -6.44
N VAL A 422 11.27 -13.34 -6.14
CA VAL A 422 11.14 -12.17 -7.02
C VAL A 422 11.19 -10.92 -6.16
N ARG A 423 11.59 -9.80 -6.75
CA ARG A 423 11.37 -8.48 -6.16
C ARG A 423 10.06 -7.91 -6.69
N ASP A 424 8.99 -8.08 -5.92
CA ASP A 424 7.67 -7.50 -6.16
C ASP A 424 7.47 -6.20 -5.37
N ALA A 425 6.30 -5.54 -5.42
CA ALA A 425 6.06 -4.30 -4.69
C ALA A 425 6.36 -4.34 -3.18
N ILE A 426 5.96 -5.42 -2.49
CA ILE A 426 6.07 -5.57 -1.02
C ILE A 426 6.36 -7.04 -0.67
N PRO A 427 7.63 -7.46 -0.67
CA PRO A 427 8.01 -8.79 -0.22
C PRO A 427 7.73 -8.96 1.29
N LEU A 428 7.28 -10.15 1.72
CA LEU A 428 6.93 -10.42 3.13
C LEU A 428 8.14 -10.95 3.93
N VAL A 429 9.28 -10.29 3.74
CA VAL A 429 10.59 -10.61 4.34
C VAL A 429 11.14 -9.42 5.13
N PRO A 430 12.20 -9.57 5.96
CA PRO A 430 12.82 -8.45 6.68
C PRO A 430 13.26 -7.31 5.74
N PRO A 431 13.22 -6.04 6.19
CA PRO A 431 13.55 -4.89 5.35
C PRO A 431 14.94 -4.96 4.71
N GLU A 432 15.94 -5.43 5.46
CA GLU A 432 17.30 -5.60 4.93
C GLU A 432 17.36 -6.58 3.75
N ALA A 433 16.54 -7.64 3.77
CA ALA A 433 16.45 -8.59 2.66
C ALA A 433 15.79 -7.95 1.42
N ILE A 434 14.84 -7.03 1.62
CA ILE A 434 14.26 -6.24 0.52
C ILE A 434 15.33 -5.34 -0.11
N ARG A 435 16.17 -4.69 0.70
CA ARG A 435 17.33 -3.93 0.20
C ARG A 435 18.30 -4.83 -0.56
N GLY A 436 18.55 -6.04 -0.08
CA GLY A 436 19.35 -7.04 -0.80
C GLY A 436 18.79 -7.39 -2.18
N LEU A 437 17.46 -7.53 -2.29
CA LEU A 437 16.79 -7.76 -3.58
C LEU A 437 16.86 -6.52 -4.50
N ASP A 438 16.72 -5.30 -3.97
CA ASP A 438 16.96 -4.05 -4.73
C ASP A 438 18.38 -4.03 -5.30
N GLY A 439 19.36 -4.49 -4.51
CA GLY A 439 20.76 -4.58 -4.92
C GLY A 439 20.96 -5.49 -6.13
N ILE A 440 20.39 -6.70 -6.11
CA ILE A 440 20.54 -7.68 -7.20
C ILE A 440 19.95 -7.14 -8.51
N ASP A 441 18.81 -6.45 -8.45
CA ASP A 441 18.14 -5.92 -9.66
C ASP A 441 18.88 -4.74 -10.29
N SER A 442 19.76 -4.07 -9.53
CA SER A 442 20.42 -2.84 -9.98
C SER A 442 21.85 -3.07 -10.50
N VAL A 443 22.49 -4.19 -10.17
CA VAL A 443 23.87 -4.47 -10.58
C VAL A 443 23.91 -5.05 -12.00
N SER A 444 25.07 -4.92 -12.67
CA SER A 444 25.22 -5.38 -14.05
C SER A 444 25.28 -6.91 -14.18
N ASP A 445 25.77 -7.61 -13.15
CA ASP A 445 25.76 -9.07 -13.05
C ASP A 445 24.87 -9.54 -11.89
N PRO A 446 23.55 -9.64 -12.10
CA PRO A 446 22.63 -10.14 -11.08
C PRO A 446 22.85 -11.62 -10.76
N PHE A 447 23.47 -12.40 -11.64
CA PHE A 447 23.67 -13.84 -11.44
C PHE A 447 24.71 -14.13 -10.36
N ALA A 448 25.84 -13.39 -10.37
CA ALA A 448 26.84 -13.47 -9.31
C ALA A 448 26.25 -13.10 -7.95
N ALA A 449 25.46 -12.02 -7.90
CA ALA A 449 24.81 -11.53 -6.68
C ALA A 449 23.72 -12.47 -6.16
N ALA A 450 22.97 -13.14 -7.04
CA ALA A 450 21.88 -14.02 -6.64
C ALA A 450 22.37 -15.29 -5.89
N ARG A 451 23.61 -15.72 -6.12
CA ARG A 451 24.21 -16.92 -5.49
C ARG A 451 24.09 -16.92 -3.96
N ARG A 452 24.19 -15.75 -3.33
CA ARG A 452 24.06 -15.58 -1.87
C ARG A 452 22.71 -16.05 -1.31
N LEU A 453 21.68 -16.06 -2.15
CA LEU A 453 20.32 -16.48 -1.80
C LEU A 453 20.08 -17.97 -2.08
N GLY A 454 21.12 -18.72 -2.46
CA GLY A 454 21.01 -20.11 -2.92
C GLY A 454 20.36 -20.22 -4.30
N VAL A 455 20.42 -19.16 -5.10
CA VAL A 455 19.85 -19.15 -6.46
C VAL A 455 20.82 -19.82 -7.41
N GLY A 456 20.30 -20.82 -8.11
CA GLY A 456 21.02 -21.57 -9.12
C GLY A 456 20.27 -21.70 -10.44
N ILE A 457 19.01 -21.23 -10.48
CA ILE A 457 18.21 -21.11 -11.69
C ILE A 457 17.55 -19.74 -11.72
N VAL A 458 17.54 -19.09 -12.88
CA VAL A 458 16.88 -17.81 -13.10
C VAL A 458 15.88 -17.90 -14.25
N VAL A 459 14.66 -17.43 -14.02
CA VAL A 459 13.60 -17.30 -15.01
C VAL A 459 13.61 -15.88 -15.54
N ILE A 460 13.84 -15.74 -16.85
CA ILE A 460 13.74 -14.48 -17.58
C ILE A 460 12.36 -14.40 -18.24
N ARG A 461 11.52 -13.46 -17.80
CA ARG A 461 10.17 -13.23 -18.34
C ARG A 461 10.15 -12.05 -19.32
N LYS A 462 9.91 -12.34 -20.60
CA LYS A 462 9.95 -11.36 -21.71
C LYS A 462 8.59 -10.74 -22.02
N ASP A 463 7.50 -11.31 -21.50
CA ASP A 463 6.11 -10.92 -21.73
C ASP A 463 5.57 -9.84 -20.77
N LEU A 464 6.40 -9.29 -19.87
CA LEU A 464 6.00 -8.20 -18.97
C LEU A 464 5.51 -6.97 -19.74
N LEU A 465 4.47 -6.32 -19.22
CA LEU A 465 3.92 -5.12 -19.82
C LEU A 465 4.84 -3.92 -19.60
N GLY A 466 5.39 -3.38 -20.69
CA GLY A 466 6.31 -2.24 -20.66
C GLY A 466 7.67 -2.61 -21.24
N LYS A 467 8.61 -1.66 -21.21
CA LYS A 467 10.01 -1.94 -21.56
C LYS A 467 10.79 -2.20 -20.28
N HIS A 468 11.52 -3.30 -20.27
CA HIS A 468 12.41 -3.67 -19.17
C HIS A 468 13.76 -4.05 -19.77
N GLU A 469 14.84 -3.69 -19.09
CA GLU A 469 16.16 -4.16 -19.45
C GLU A 469 16.31 -5.60 -18.97
N LEU A 470 16.87 -6.46 -19.82
CA LEU A 470 17.15 -7.85 -19.50
C LEU A 470 18.64 -7.97 -19.20
N PRO A 471 19.03 -8.79 -18.20
CA PRO A 471 20.44 -9.09 -17.99
C PRO A 471 21.03 -9.81 -19.21
N ASP A 472 22.34 -9.73 -19.39
CA ASP A 472 23.03 -10.52 -20.41
C ASP A 472 23.24 -11.96 -19.90
N TYR A 473 22.60 -12.93 -20.55
CA TYR A 473 22.66 -14.36 -20.17
C TYR A 473 23.10 -15.28 -21.31
N GLN A 474 23.71 -14.72 -22.37
CA GLN A 474 24.05 -15.49 -23.58
C GLN A 474 25.09 -16.59 -23.33
N ASP A 475 25.92 -16.44 -22.29
CA ASP A 475 27.00 -17.38 -21.96
C ASP A 475 26.55 -18.54 -21.03
N HIS A 476 25.26 -18.63 -20.69
CA HIS A 476 24.72 -19.65 -19.80
C HIS A 476 23.93 -20.75 -20.52
N GLU A 477 23.67 -21.87 -19.83
CA GLU A 477 22.72 -22.89 -20.33
C GLU A 477 21.29 -22.31 -20.25
N VAL A 478 20.61 -22.20 -21.40
CA VAL A 478 19.26 -21.64 -21.51
C VAL A 478 18.27 -22.68 -22.02
N HIS A 479 17.12 -22.79 -21.36
CA HIS A 479 15.94 -23.53 -21.83
C HIS A 479 14.83 -22.54 -22.18
N GLU A 480 14.47 -22.47 -23.46
CA GLU A 480 13.49 -21.49 -23.97
C GLU A 480 12.06 -22.05 -23.99
N PHE A 481 11.11 -21.24 -23.51
CA PHE A 481 9.67 -21.51 -23.51
C PHE A 481 8.94 -20.27 -24.04
N ASP A 482 8.99 -20.04 -25.35
CA ASP A 482 8.35 -18.90 -26.02
C ASP A 482 8.80 -17.55 -25.39
N GLU A 483 7.97 -16.94 -24.55
CA GLU A 483 8.26 -15.67 -23.87
C GLU A 483 8.95 -15.83 -22.48
N VAL A 484 9.31 -17.06 -22.09
CA VAL A 484 9.99 -17.35 -20.83
C VAL A 484 11.26 -18.15 -21.10
N ASP A 485 12.41 -17.66 -20.64
CA ASP A 485 13.67 -18.39 -20.71
C ASP A 485 14.11 -18.80 -19.31
N ILE A 486 14.70 -20.00 -19.20
CA ILE A 486 15.25 -20.52 -17.95
C ILE A 486 16.76 -20.63 -18.09
N VAL A 487 17.48 -19.84 -17.30
CA VAL A 487 18.93 -19.80 -17.23
C VAL A 487 19.40 -20.67 -16.07
N VAL A 488 20.30 -21.61 -16.35
CA VAL A 488 20.87 -22.52 -15.33
C VAL A 488 22.26 -22.02 -14.95
N LEU A 489 22.45 -21.74 -13.66
CA LEU A 489 23.72 -21.34 -13.06
C LEU A 489 24.39 -22.51 -12.35
N ASP A 490 23.68 -23.15 -11.43
CA ASP A 490 24.14 -24.29 -10.63
C ASP A 490 22.93 -25.00 -10.00
N ARG A 491 22.66 -26.25 -10.41
CA ARG A 491 21.44 -26.98 -9.99
C ARG A 491 21.46 -27.39 -8.51
N ASP A 492 22.63 -27.31 -7.86
CA ASP A 492 22.85 -27.71 -6.47
C ASP A 492 23.22 -26.52 -5.57
N ALA A 493 22.89 -25.29 -6.00
CA ALA A 493 23.31 -24.05 -5.34
C ALA A 493 22.68 -23.75 -3.96
N ASP A 494 21.70 -24.53 -3.48
CA ASP A 494 20.81 -24.21 -2.33
C ASP A 494 21.55 -23.76 -1.05
N MET A 495 21.71 -24.64 -0.06
CA MET A 495 22.36 -24.29 1.21
C MET A 495 23.84 -24.53 1.12
N MET A 496 24.63 -23.63 1.69
CA MET A 496 26.09 -23.72 1.66
C MET A 496 26.70 -23.75 3.05
N VAL A 497 27.82 -24.44 3.17
CA VAL A 497 28.62 -24.48 4.40
C VAL A 497 29.90 -23.69 4.18
N THR A 498 30.23 -22.81 5.13
CA THR A 498 31.44 -21.99 5.08
C THR A 498 32.17 -22.02 6.41
N ASP A 499 33.51 -22.02 6.36
CA ASP A 499 34.39 -21.88 7.52
C ASP A 499 35.01 -20.47 7.59
N THR A 500 34.45 -19.53 6.82
CA THR A 500 34.88 -18.13 6.77
C THR A 500 34.06 -17.29 7.75
N ALA A 501 34.75 -16.46 8.55
CA ALA A 501 34.07 -15.50 9.42
C ALA A 501 33.35 -14.45 8.54
N PRO A 502 32.11 -14.07 8.87
CA PRO A 502 31.42 -13.00 8.15
C PRO A 502 32.23 -11.70 8.17
N THR A 503 32.58 -11.17 6.99
CA THR A 503 33.28 -9.88 6.89
C THR A 503 32.36 -8.75 7.30
N LYS A 504 32.83 -7.86 8.16
CA LYS A 504 32.00 -6.75 8.68
C LYS A 504 31.90 -5.61 7.67
N VAL A 505 30.68 -5.24 7.32
CA VAL A 505 30.37 -4.21 6.32
C VAL A 505 29.52 -3.10 6.95
N ALA A 506 30.03 -1.87 6.91
CA ALA A 506 29.23 -0.67 7.16
C ALA A 506 28.47 -0.33 5.87
N GLY A 507 27.30 -0.94 5.70
CA GLY A 507 26.54 -0.92 4.46
C GLY A 507 25.07 -1.28 4.64
N GLY A 508 24.27 -0.98 3.61
CA GLY A 508 22.91 -1.48 3.47
C GLY A 508 22.87 -2.81 2.73
N GLY A 509 21.81 -3.60 2.88
CA GLY A 509 21.66 -4.89 2.20
C GLY A 509 21.89 -4.84 0.68
N GLU A 510 21.58 -3.71 0.04
CA GLU A 510 21.76 -3.49 -1.39
C GLU A 510 23.22 -3.57 -1.85
N ILE A 511 24.19 -3.12 -1.03
CA ILE A 511 25.60 -3.09 -1.44
C ILE A 511 26.21 -4.47 -1.57
N LEU A 512 25.59 -5.46 -0.93
CA LEU A 512 26.12 -6.82 -0.93
C LEU A 512 26.12 -7.42 -2.34
N ALA A 513 25.15 -7.04 -3.19
CA ALA A 513 25.14 -7.44 -4.59
C ALA A 513 26.36 -6.91 -5.36
N LEU A 514 26.74 -5.65 -5.14
CA LEU A 514 27.93 -5.06 -5.75
C LEU A 514 29.22 -5.69 -5.21
N LEU A 515 29.28 -5.97 -3.90
CA LEU A 515 30.43 -6.67 -3.31
C LEU A 515 30.57 -8.09 -3.85
N ASP A 516 29.46 -8.78 -4.11
CA ASP A 516 29.44 -10.10 -4.75
C ASP A 516 29.93 -10.03 -6.21
N GLN A 517 29.56 -8.98 -6.95
CA GLN A 517 30.06 -8.74 -8.30
C GLN A 517 31.57 -8.44 -8.33
N ILE A 518 32.08 -7.65 -7.39
CA ILE A 518 33.50 -7.25 -7.35
C ILE A 518 34.40 -8.40 -6.89
N GLY A 519 34.02 -9.08 -5.80
CA GLY A 519 34.90 -10.01 -5.09
C GLY A 519 34.39 -11.46 -4.99
N GLY A 520 33.23 -11.75 -5.59
CA GLY A 520 32.52 -13.01 -5.39
C GLY A 520 31.77 -13.08 -4.06
N TYR A 521 30.97 -14.13 -3.90
CA TYR A 521 30.23 -14.36 -2.65
C TYR A 521 31.15 -14.79 -1.51
N GLN A 522 30.99 -14.09 -0.39
CA GLN A 522 31.53 -14.42 0.93
C GLN A 522 30.48 -14.05 1.98
N PRO A 523 30.40 -14.76 3.13
CA PRO A 523 29.48 -14.37 4.19
C PRO A 523 29.87 -12.98 4.69
N ARG A 524 28.88 -12.10 4.84
CA ARG A 524 29.10 -10.73 5.35
C ARG A 524 28.20 -10.47 6.54
N GLU A 525 28.58 -9.54 7.40
CA GLU A 525 27.77 -9.06 8.51
C GLU A 525 27.61 -7.55 8.38
N LEU A 526 26.38 -7.07 8.26
CA LEU A 526 26.10 -5.64 8.24
C LEU A 526 26.19 -5.07 9.66
N VAL A 527 27.05 -4.05 9.84
CA VAL A 527 27.36 -3.46 11.15
C VAL A 527 27.30 -1.94 11.11
N SER A 528 27.06 -1.31 12.26
CA SER A 528 27.04 0.15 12.39
C SER A 528 28.42 0.77 12.67
N GLU A 529 29.39 -0.03 13.13
CA GLU A 529 30.71 0.39 13.61
C GLU A 529 31.72 -0.76 13.51
N ASN A 530 33.02 -0.45 13.64
CA ASN A 530 34.12 -1.42 13.56
C ASN A 530 34.05 -2.29 12.28
N ALA A 531 33.77 -1.66 11.16
CA ALA A 531 33.64 -2.34 9.87
C ALA A 531 35.00 -2.53 9.20
N GLU A 532 35.15 -3.64 8.48
CA GLU A 532 36.29 -3.91 7.61
C GLU A 532 36.09 -3.31 6.22
N ILE A 533 34.84 -3.32 5.74
CA ILE A 533 34.42 -2.68 4.48
C ILE A 533 33.48 -1.52 4.80
N VAL A 534 33.81 -0.31 4.35
CA VAL A 534 32.98 0.88 4.52
C VAL A 534 32.37 1.28 3.20
N THR A 535 31.06 1.51 3.18
CA THR A 535 30.33 1.80 1.95
C THR A 535 29.54 3.09 2.05
N ASP A 536 29.07 3.60 0.92
CA ASP A 536 28.17 4.75 0.87
C ASP A 536 26.67 4.38 0.92
N THR A 537 26.37 3.24 1.54
CA THR A 537 25.01 2.74 1.77
C THR A 537 24.81 2.43 3.26
N PRO A 538 23.57 2.41 3.78
CA PRO A 538 22.36 2.94 3.15
C PRO A 538 22.43 4.47 3.03
N MET A 539 21.96 5.03 1.92
CA MET A 539 21.89 6.48 1.74
C MET A 539 20.65 7.06 2.43
N HIS A 540 20.75 8.25 3.04
CA HIS A 540 19.60 8.95 3.61
C HIS A 540 18.75 9.56 2.49
N VAL A 541 17.76 8.80 2.04
CA VAL A 541 16.84 9.15 0.95
C VAL A 541 15.39 8.93 1.40
N GLU A 542 14.45 9.54 0.70
CA GLU A 542 13.03 9.21 0.81
C GLU A 542 12.65 8.16 -0.23
N ARG A 543 11.87 7.14 0.16
CA ARG A 543 11.43 6.06 -0.72
C ARG A 543 9.93 6.05 -0.98
N ASN A 544 9.55 5.84 -2.24
CA ASN A 544 8.19 5.48 -2.64
C ASN A 544 8.00 3.96 -2.59
N PHE A 545 7.44 3.47 -1.48
CA PHE A 545 7.14 2.05 -1.36
C PHE A 545 6.15 1.55 -2.41
N GLY A 546 6.33 0.30 -2.84
CA GLY A 546 5.52 -0.32 -3.89
C GLY A 546 6.01 -0.05 -5.31
N ARG A 547 7.05 0.79 -5.50
CA ARG A 547 7.80 0.90 -6.75
C ARG A 547 9.12 0.14 -6.69
N VAL A 548 9.50 -0.48 -7.81
CA VAL A 548 10.80 -1.17 -7.97
C VAL A 548 11.83 -0.22 -8.58
N ASP A 549 11.54 0.44 -9.70
CA ASP A 549 12.44 1.47 -10.26
C ASP A 549 12.00 2.90 -9.91
N GLY A 550 12.94 3.84 -10.03
CA GLY A 550 12.71 5.28 -9.82
C GLY A 550 11.97 5.59 -8.51
N ASN A 551 12.31 4.83 -7.47
CA ASN A 551 11.58 4.74 -6.21
C ASN A 551 12.27 5.49 -5.06
N VAL A 552 13.45 6.08 -5.29
CA VAL A 552 14.22 6.82 -4.28
C VAL A 552 14.46 8.27 -4.72
N SER A 553 14.47 9.18 -3.75
CA SER A 553 14.89 10.58 -3.95
C SER A 553 16.41 10.70 -4.09
N ALA A 554 16.91 11.91 -4.36
CA ALA A 554 18.32 12.20 -4.15
C ALA A 554 18.69 12.18 -2.66
N PRO A 555 19.99 12.09 -2.31
CA PRO A 555 20.46 12.16 -0.93
C PRO A 555 19.97 13.44 -0.22
N LEU A 556 19.51 13.27 1.01
CA LEU A 556 18.93 14.32 1.83
C LEU A 556 19.81 14.61 3.06
N PRO A 557 19.72 15.83 3.64
CA PRO A 557 20.35 16.13 4.92
C PRO A 557 19.79 15.30 6.06
N LYS A 558 20.57 15.13 7.13
CA LYS A 558 20.20 14.31 8.30
C LYS A 558 18.90 14.76 8.96
N GLU A 559 18.60 16.05 8.92
CA GLU A 559 17.42 16.65 9.53
C GLU A 559 16.13 16.36 8.76
N ALA A 560 16.23 15.90 7.51
CA ALA A 560 15.06 15.53 6.70
C ALA A 560 14.39 14.28 7.28
N GLN A 561 13.08 14.37 7.51
CA GLN A 561 12.27 13.22 7.89
C GLN A 561 11.98 12.39 6.65
N VAL A 562 12.50 11.16 6.63
CA VAL A 562 12.37 10.25 5.48
C VAL A 562 11.80 8.91 5.92
N ARG A 563 11.07 8.25 5.00
CA ARG A 563 10.69 6.85 5.14
C ARG A 563 11.49 6.03 4.15
N ASP A 564 12.15 4.99 4.65
CA ASP A 564 12.95 4.04 3.87
C ASP A 564 13.01 2.69 4.62
N TYR A 565 13.46 1.63 3.97
CA TYR A 565 13.71 0.33 4.62
C TYR A 565 14.81 0.47 5.66
N GLU A 566 14.57 -0.08 6.86
CA GLU A 566 15.57 -0.11 7.92
C GLU A 566 16.78 -0.94 7.51
N SER A 567 17.94 -0.52 8.00
CA SER A 567 19.20 -1.21 7.76
C SER A 567 20.12 -1.14 8.98
N ALA A 568 20.96 -2.15 9.16
CA ALA A 568 21.97 -2.22 10.23
C ALA A 568 23.13 -1.22 10.02
N GLY A 569 23.46 -0.91 8.76
CA GLY A 569 24.54 0.03 8.43
C GLY A 569 24.20 1.48 8.78
N PRO A 570 25.21 2.32 9.09
CA PRO A 570 24.98 3.71 9.40
C PRO A 570 24.64 4.50 8.13
N ARG A 571 23.67 5.40 8.19
CA ARG A 571 23.24 6.16 6.99
C ARG A 571 24.29 7.17 6.55
N THR A 572 24.59 7.22 5.25
CA THR A 572 25.28 8.36 4.66
C THR A 572 24.32 9.51 4.44
N VAL A 573 24.74 10.73 4.70
CA VAL A 573 23.88 11.92 4.65
C VAL A 573 24.44 12.98 3.72
N LEU A 574 23.58 13.82 3.16
CA LEU A 574 24.01 15.01 2.43
C LEU A 574 24.44 16.09 3.43
N GLU A 575 25.71 16.49 3.39
CA GLU A 575 26.16 17.74 4.01
C GLU A 575 26.15 18.87 2.98
N THR A 576 25.56 19.99 3.37
CA THR A 576 25.50 21.21 2.56
C THR A 576 26.28 22.33 3.24
N SER A 577 27.12 23.05 2.51
CA SER A 577 27.84 24.23 2.99
C SER A 577 27.55 25.46 2.13
N GLY A 578 27.72 26.65 2.70
CA GLY A 578 27.50 27.92 2.00
C GLY A 578 26.03 28.35 1.99
N PRO A 579 25.63 29.22 1.04
CA PRO A 579 24.25 29.65 0.85
C PRO A 579 23.24 28.50 0.79
N LYS A 580 22.10 28.65 1.49
CA LYS A 580 21.05 27.63 1.50
C LYS A 580 20.30 27.62 0.17
N ILE A 581 20.21 26.46 -0.46
CA ILE A 581 19.44 26.28 -1.69
C ILE A 581 18.06 25.67 -1.41
N THR A 582 17.02 26.18 -2.08
CA THR A 582 15.68 25.58 -2.06
C THR A 582 15.06 25.62 -3.46
N ALA A 583 14.08 24.76 -3.72
CA ALA A 583 13.34 24.75 -4.97
C ALA A 583 11.85 24.48 -4.71
N SER A 584 11.00 24.87 -5.65
CA SER A 584 9.57 24.57 -5.60
C SER A 584 9.27 23.08 -5.73
N SER A 585 10.10 22.39 -6.50
CA SER A 585 10.04 20.97 -6.82
C SER A 585 11.35 20.57 -7.51
N ALA A 586 11.64 19.29 -7.58
CA ALA A 586 12.79 18.77 -8.30
C ALA A 586 12.45 17.41 -8.92
N GLY A 587 13.15 17.04 -9.99
CA GLY A 587 12.88 15.83 -10.77
C GLY A 587 13.13 14.53 -10.00
N ASP A 588 13.80 14.60 -8.86
CA ASP A 588 14.01 13.50 -7.91
C ASP A 588 12.84 13.32 -6.91
N SER A 589 11.78 14.12 -7.03
CA SER A 589 10.63 14.01 -6.12
C SER A 589 9.91 12.68 -6.29
N ILE A 590 9.87 11.90 -5.22
CA ILE A 590 9.16 10.61 -5.20
C ILE A 590 7.62 10.72 -5.20
N HIS A 591 7.09 11.94 -5.03
CA HIS A 591 5.65 12.22 -5.00
C HIS A 591 5.07 12.57 -6.37
N GLN A 592 5.90 12.70 -7.41
CA GLN A 592 5.42 13.03 -8.75
C GLN A 592 4.76 11.84 -9.44
N LEU A 593 3.87 12.15 -10.39
CA LEU A 593 3.37 11.18 -11.36
C LEU A 593 4.51 10.89 -12.35
N GLY A 594 5.09 9.69 -12.27
CA GLY A 594 6.30 9.31 -13.02
C GLY A 594 7.45 8.92 -12.09
N TRP A 595 8.59 8.57 -12.65
CA TRP A 595 9.78 8.05 -11.96
C TRP A 595 10.58 9.19 -11.31
N ALA A 596 11.12 8.97 -10.10
CA ALA A 596 12.08 9.90 -9.52
C ALA A 596 13.46 9.72 -10.18
N ASP A 597 14.13 10.82 -10.50
CA ASP A 597 15.48 10.84 -11.06
C ASP A 597 16.42 11.63 -10.15
N PRO A 598 17.19 10.97 -9.26
CA PRO A 598 18.13 11.60 -8.35
C PRO A 598 19.16 12.54 -9.01
N ALA A 599 19.52 12.31 -10.29
CA ALA A 599 20.44 13.16 -11.04
C ALA A 599 19.84 14.54 -11.38
N ARG A 600 18.51 14.70 -11.25
CA ARG A 600 17.78 15.96 -11.51
C ARG A 600 17.46 16.76 -10.26
N SER A 601 18.12 16.43 -9.16
CA SER A 601 17.91 17.07 -7.86
C SER A 601 18.50 18.48 -7.78
N VAL A 602 18.21 19.18 -6.68
CA VAL A 602 18.74 20.52 -6.41
C VAL A 602 20.28 20.51 -6.29
N SER A 603 20.87 19.41 -5.83
CA SER A 603 22.32 19.24 -5.72
C SER A 603 23.03 19.34 -7.07
N ALA A 604 22.36 18.93 -8.14
CA ALA A 604 22.90 18.96 -9.50
C ALA A 604 23.07 20.38 -10.08
N ALA A 605 22.50 21.42 -9.44
CA ALA A 605 22.73 22.81 -9.84
C ALA A 605 23.97 23.42 -9.17
N VAL A 606 24.52 22.79 -8.13
CA VAL A 606 25.60 23.33 -7.27
C VAL A 606 26.79 22.40 -7.12
N ASP A 607 26.82 21.28 -7.85
CA ASP A 607 27.90 20.30 -7.82
C ASP A 607 29.14 20.71 -8.65
N LYS A 608 29.03 21.83 -9.39
CA LYS A 608 30.04 22.41 -10.29
C LYS A 608 30.36 21.51 -11.48
N GLN A 609 29.41 20.68 -11.92
CA GLN A 609 29.56 19.83 -13.09
C GLN A 609 28.69 20.32 -14.24
N GLU A 610 29.23 20.26 -15.44
CA GLU A 610 28.50 20.70 -16.65
C GLU A 610 27.52 19.63 -17.16
N SER A 611 27.71 18.38 -16.75
CA SER A 611 26.96 17.21 -17.20
C SER A 611 25.68 16.95 -16.39
N THR A 612 25.51 17.61 -15.25
CA THR A 612 24.37 17.45 -14.33
C THR A 612 23.53 18.73 -14.32
N ALA A 613 22.26 18.60 -13.98
CA ALA A 613 21.37 19.76 -13.87
C ALA A 613 20.13 19.48 -13.02
N TRP A 614 19.68 20.49 -12.28
CA TRP A 614 18.37 20.48 -11.62
C TRP A 614 17.24 20.66 -12.65
N PHE A 615 16.15 19.89 -12.49
CA PHE A 615 14.91 20.09 -13.26
C PHE A 615 13.70 20.23 -12.33
N PRO A 616 12.82 21.23 -12.54
CA PRO A 616 11.54 21.29 -11.83
C PRO A 616 10.53 20.27 -12.35
N VAL A 617 9.54 19.96 -11.51
CA VAL A 617 8.35 19.19 -11.91
C VAL A 617 7.36 20.15 -12.56
N GLY A 618 7.40 20.22 -13.90
CA GLY A 618 6.61 21.21 -14.67
C GLY A 618 7.26 22.59 -14.63
N LYS A 619 6.50 23.62 -14.23
CA LYS A 619 7.05 24.97 -13.99
C LYS A 619 7.47 25.08 -12.53
N GLY A 620 8.63 25.65 -12.28
CA GLY A 620 9.14 25.76 -10.91
C GLY A 620 10.13 26.89 -10.73
N TRP A 621 10.68 26.98 -9.53
CA TRP A 621 11.74 27.93 -9.19
C TRP A 621 12.80 27.26 -8.34
N ILE A 622 14.02 27.79 -8.43
CA ILE A 622 15.16 27.46 -7.57
C ILE A 622 15.71 28.75 -6.97
N ALA A 623 16.15 28.71 -5.71
CA ALA A 623 16.57 29.89 -4.99
C ALA A 623 17.78 29.63 -4.07
N LEU A 624 18.70 30.59 -4.03
CA LEU A 624 19.78 30.67 -3.04
C LEU A 624 19.43 31.74 -2.01
N HIS A 625 19.55 31.39 -0.74
CA HIS A 625 19.31 32.26 0.41
C HIS A 625 20.62 32.56 1.12
N GLY A 626 20.81 33.83 1.46
CA GLY A 626 22.00 34.35 2.14
C GLY A 626 21.90 35.86 2.28
N GLU A 627 23.01 36.53 2.58
CA GLU A 627 23.08 37.99 2.63
C GLU A 627 24.06 38.45 1.54
N PHE A 628 23.53 38.87 0.39
CA PHE A 628 24.34 39.20 -0.76
C PHE A 628 24.25 40.69 -1.06
N ARG A 629 25.39 41.35 -1.23
CA ARG A 629 25.47 42.75 -1.66
C ARG A 629 25.93 42.83 -3.10
N ASP A 630 25.09 43.42 -3.96
CA ASP A 630 25.32 43.53 -5.40
C ASP A 630 25.81 42.20 -6.04
N PRO A 631 25.09 41.06 -5.87
CA PRO A 631 25.60 39.77 -6.30
C PRO A 631 25.71 39.62 -7.82
N VAL A 632 26.77 38.94 -8.25
CA VAL A 632 26.91 38.41 -9.62
C VAL A 632 26.48 36.96 -9.60
N VAL A 633 25.32 36.68 -10.18
CA VAL A 633 24.75 35.34 -10.29
C VAL A 633 25.32 34.64 -11.52
N LYS A 634 25.88 33.45 -11.36
CA LYS A 634 26.28 32.56 -12.45
C LYS A 634 25.17 31.55 -12.71
N LEU A 635 24.66 31.54 -13.94
CA LEU A 635 23.61 30.62 -14.36
C LEU A 635 23.97 29.93 -15.66
N ARG A 636 23.84 28.60 -15.69
CA ARG A 636 23.96 27.82 -16.92
C ARG A 636 22.69 27.02 -17.17
N GLY A 637 22.11 27.22 -18.35
CA GLY A 637 20.96 26.45 -18.80
C GLY A 637 21.40 25.16 -19.49
N THR A 638 20.61 24.10 -19.33
CA THR A 638 20.74 22.85 -20.10
C THR A 638 20.50 23.03 -21.60
N ARG A 639 19.80 24.10 -21.98
CA ARG A 639 19.47 24.49 -23.35
C ARG A 639 19.26 26.00 -23.42
N ARG A 640 19.00 26.50 -24.63
CA ARG A 640 18.49 27.86 -24.78
C ARG A 640 17.11 27.97 -24.12
N MET A 641 16.98 28.82 -23.09
CA MET A 641 15.74 28.97 -22.32
C MET A 641 15.63 30.36 -21.71
N GLU A 642 14.39 30.84 -21.58
CA GLU A 642 14.09 32.07 -20.86
C GLU A 642 13.80 31.74 -19.39
N VAL A 643 14.41 32.51 -18.50
CA VAL A 643 14.24 32.41 -17.05
C VAL A 643 13.93 33.79 -16.47
N ILE A 644 13.31 33.83 -15.30
CA ILE A 644 13.07 35.09 -14.59
C ILE A 644 13.93 35.08 -13.32
N VAL A 645 14.92 35.97 -13.26
CA VAL A 645 15.82 36.15 -12.11
C VAL A 645 15.38 37.36 -11.31
N ASN A 646 14.87 37.16 -10.10
CA ASN A 646 14.34 38.22 -9.23
C ASN A 646 13.39 39.21 -9.96
N GLY A 647 12.53 38.69 -10.85
CA GLY A 647 11.57 39.49 -11.61
C GLY A 647 12.07 40.03 -12.96
N LYS A 648 13.34 39.84 -13.31
CA LYS A 648 13.93 40.24 -14.59
C LYS A 648 14.06 39.04 -15.53
N ALA A 649 13.55 39.16 -16.75
CA ALA A 649 13.70 38.12 -17.77
C ALA A 649 15.16 38.08 -18.29
N GLU A 650 15.72 36.88 -18.36
CA GLU A 650 17.07 36.59 -18.85
C GLU A 650 17.02 35.37 -19.79
N ILE A 651 17.93 35.33 -20.77
CA ILE A 651 18.02 34.20 -21.72
C ILE A 651 19.31 33.43 -21.42
N LEU A 652 19.16 32.19 -20.98
CA LEU A 652 20.28 31.26 -20.83
C LEU A 652 20.54 30.56 -22.16
N ARG A 653 21.81 30.29 -22.47
CA ARG A 653 22.23 29.55 -23.67
C ARG A 653 22.78 28.18 -23.27
N ALA A 654 22.66 27.24 -24.19
CA ALA A 654 23.21 25.90 -23.99
C ALA A 654 24.74 25.97 -23.98
N GLY A 655 25.37 25.45 -22.93
CA GLY A 655 26.83 25.36 -22.84
C GLY A 655 27.56 26.64 -22.45
N GLU A 656 26.86 27.75 -22.20
CA GLU A 656 27.45 29.03 -21.76
C GLU A 656 26.95 29.37 -20.35
N THR A 657 27.86 29.81 -19.47
CA THR A 657 27.51 30.36 -18.16
C THR A 657 27.26 31.85 -18.29
N GLU A 658 26.04 32.28 -18.03
CA GLU A 658 25.62 33.67 -18.02
C GLU A 658 25.94 34.31 -16.66
N HIS A 659 26.39 35.56 -16.68
CA HIS A 659 26.73 36.35 -15.50
C HIS A 659 25.74 37.51 -15.34
N ILE A 660 24.86 37.41 -14.35
CA ILE A 660 23.75 38.35 -14.15
C ILE A 660 24.04 39.17 -12.90
N GLN A 661 24.29 40.47 -13.10
CA GLN A 661 24.47 41.43 -12.01
C GLN A 661 23.10 41.85 -11.46
N LEU A 662 22.93 41.66 -10.15
CA LEU A 662 21.81 42.25 -9.41
C LEU A 662 22.32 43.41 -8.55
N LEU A 663 21.46 44.40 -8.28
CA LEU A 663 21.82 45.62 -7.54
C LEU A 663 21.11 45.66 -6.18
N GLY A 664 21.83 46.11 -5.16
CA GLY A 664 21.36 46.25 -3.78
C GLY A 664 21.61 45.04 -2.90
N ASP A 665 21.08 45.11 -1.68
CA ASP A 665 21.15 44.03 -0.70
C ASP A 665 20.02 43.02 -0.96
N ILE A 666 20.39 41.80 -1.30
CA ILE A 666 19.49 40.73 -1.71
C ILE A 666 19.63 39.55 -0.76
N SER A 667 18.51 39.21 -0.10
CA SER A 667 18.46 38.07 0.81
C SER A 667 18.11 36.74 0.13
N THR A 668 17.57 36.80 -1.10
CA THR A 668 17.19 35.62 -1.88
C THR A 668 17.35 35.92 -3.36
N VAL A 669 18.18 35.12 -4.02
CA VAL A 669 18.28 35.07 -5.47
C VAL A 669 17.41 33.91 -5.94
N ARG A 670 16.30 34.21 -6.62
CA ARG A 670 15.33 33.25 -7.14
C ARG A 670 15.35 33.27 -8.67
N VAL A 671 15.34 32.08 -9.25
CA VAL A 671 15.25 31.83 -10.69
C VAL A 671 13.97 31.04 -10.96
N ASP A 672 13.01 31.65 -11.66
CA ASP A 672 11.82 30.97 -12.14
C ASP A 672 12.08 30.35 -13.51
N VAL A 673 11.73 29.07 -13.64
CA VAL A 673 11.97 28.23 -14.80
C VAL A 673 10.65 27.68 -15.33
N ALA A 674 10.33 28.01 -16.58
CA ALA A 674 9.13 27.51 -17.24
C ALA A 674 9.35 26.14 -17.90
N TYR A 675 10.55 25.89 -18.44
CA TYR A 675 10.92 24.64 -19.12
C TYR A 675 12.45 24.48 -19.13
N GLY A 676 12.95 23.24 -19.06
CA GLY A 676 14.39 22.94 -19.05
C GLY A 676 14.96 22.87 -17.63
N GLY A 677 16.27 22.69 -17.53
CA GLY A 677 17.00 22.56 -16.27
C GLY A 677 18.17 23.54 -16.13
N ILE A 678 18.62 23.73 -14.90
CA ILE A 678 19.75 24.60 -14.53
C ILE A 678 20.94 23.71 -14.15
N ALA A 679 22.02 23.79 -14.94
CA ALA A 679 23.25 23.02 -14.75
C ALA A 679 24.22 23.69 -13.77
N GLU A 680 24.22 25.03 -13.73
CA GLU A 680 25.01 25.79 -12.77
C GLU A 680 24.16 26.89 -12.17
N PHE A 681 24.17 26.98 -10.83
CA PHE A 681 23.60 28.08 -10.08
C PHE A 681 24.51 28.44 -8.91
N SER A 682 25.29 29.52 -9.05
CA SER A 682 26.17 30.00 -7.99
C SER A 682 26.22 31.52 -7.93
N ILE A 683 26.75 32.06 -6.84
CA ILE A 683 27.03 33.49 -6.69
C ILE A 683 28.54 33.68 -6.69
N ALA A 684 29.05 34.60 -7.49
CA ALA A 684 30.49 34.82 -7.59
C ALA A 684 31.06 35.25 -6.21
N GLY A 685 32.10 34.55 -5.75
CA GLY A 685 32.71 34.78 -4.43
C GLY A 685 32.12 33.93 -3.30
N GLU A 686 30.96 33.32 -3.51
CA GLU A 686 30.36 32.36 -2.56
C GLU A 686 30.64 30.93 -2.98
N GLU A 687 30.86 30.04 -2.01
CA GLU A 687 31.04 28.62 -2.26
C GLU A 687 29.90 27.80 -1.64
N THR A 688 29.04 27.25 -2.51
CA THR A 688 28.02 26.28 -2.14
C THR A 688 28.54 24.88 -2.48
N THR A 689 28.55 23.96 -1.52
CA THR A 689 28.94 22.56 -1.78
C THR A 689 27.95 21.59 -1.20
N HIS A 690 27.63 20.57 -1.98
CA HIS A 690 26.78 19.45 -1.62
C HIS A 690 27.63 18.17 -1.71
N ARG A 691 27.80 17.47 -0.59
CA ARG A 691 28.64 16.26 -0.50
C ARG A 691 27.93 15.20 0.31
N VAL A 692 27.91 13.97 -0.19
CA VAL A 692 27.44 12.82 0.60
C VAL A 692 28.58 12.39 1.51
N VAL A 693 28.32 12.40 2.82
CA VAL A 693 29.30 12.07 3.85
C VAL A 693 29.07 10.66 4.35
N VAL A 694 30.13 9.86 4.26
CA VAL A 694 30.18 8.48 4.71
C VAL A 694 30.58 8.46 6.20
N PRO A 695 29.80 7.82 7.08
CA PRO A 695 30.13 7.71 8.49
C PRO A 695 31.48 7.03 8.73
N ASP A 696 32.21 7.51 9.74
CA ASP A 696 33.45 6.88 10.18
C ASP A 696 33.13 5.68 11.09
N THR A 697 33.51 4.48 10.65
CA THR A 697 33.30 3.22 11.36
C THR A 697 34.61 2.54 11.75
N SER A 698 35.67 3.34 11.93
CA SER A 698 36.98 2.95 12.47
C SER A 698 36.91 1.97 13.67
N PRO A 699 37.97 1.19 13.94
CA PRO A 699 39.34 1.32 13.40
C PRO A 699 39.72 0.31 12.30
N ASP A 700 38.90 -0.72 12.08
CA ASP A 700 39.32 -1.95 11.38
C ASP A 700 39.26 -1.87 9.84
N VAL A 701 38.89 -0.71 9.29
CA VAL A 701 38.68 -0.51 7.85
C VAL A 701 39.87 -0.96 7.02
N GLN A 702 39.61 -1.80 6.03
CA GLN A 702 40.56 -2.30 5.02
C GLN A 702 40.13 -1.93 3.60
N GLN A 703 38.83 -1.68 3.39
CA GLN A 703 38.27 -1.39 2.07
C GLN A 703 37.21 -0.28 2.14
N PHE A 704 37.21 0.59 1.15
CA PHE A 704 36.09 1.51 0.87
C PHE A 704 35.45 1.16 -0.46
N VAL A 705 34.12 1.15 -0.52
CA VAL A 705 33.35 0.95 -1.77
C VAL A 705 32.28 2.03 -1.89
N PHE A 706 32.34 2.83 -2.93
CA PHE A 706 31.39 3.90 -3.18
C PHE A 706 30.67 3.67 -4.51
N GLN A 707 29.40 4.07 -4.62
CA GLN A 707 28.63 3.85 -5.83
C GLN A 707 27.54 4.91 -6.11
N ARG A 708 27.06 4.94 -7.35
CA ARG A 708 25.86 5.68 -7.80
C ARG A 708 24.87 4.78 -8.54
N ILE A 709 24.92 3.47 -8.28
CA ILE A 709 24.06 2.45 -8.88
C ILE A 709 22.66 2.49 -8.23
N PHE A 710 22.59 2.42 -6.90
CA PHE A 710 21.32 2.36 -6.16
C PHE A 710 20.66 3.74 -5.99
N VAL A 711 21.46 4.81 -6.05
CA VAL A 711 20.98 6.20 -6.05
C VAL A 711 21.73 6.96 -7.15
N PRO A 712 21.18 7.04 -8.37
CA PRO A 712 21.88 7.57 -9.54
C PRO A 712 21.94 9.11 -9.53
N THR A 713 22.88 9.69 -8.77
CA THR A 713 23.07 11.15 -8.62
C THR A 713 23.78 11.83 -9.79
N GLY A 714 24.04 11.14 -10.90
CA GLY A 714 24.76 11.65 -12.08
C GLY A 714 26.30 11.70 -11.94
N MET A 715 26.82 12.00 -10.74
CA MET A 715 28.24 11.88 -10.41
C MET A 715 28.41 11.30 -8.99
N LEU A 716 29.52 10.60 -8.76
CA LEU A 716 29.90 10.11 -7.45
C LEU A 716 30.70 11.20 -6.73
N LEU A 717 30.11 11.79 -5.69
CA LEU A 717 30.72 12.84 -4.86
C LEU A 717 30.64 12.41 -3.39
N ARG A 718 31.77 11.99 -2.82
CA ARG A 718 31.83 11.41 -1.47
C ARG A 718 32.89 12.07 -0.61
N ARG A 719 32.57 12.20 0.67
CA ARG A 719 33.53 12.51 1.73
C ARG A 719 33.59 11.35 2.70
N PHE A 720 34.78 10.86 2.97
CA PHE A 720 35.01 9.72 3.87
C PHE A 720 36.24 9.96 4.76
N THR A 721 36.41 9.13 5.79
CA THR A 721 37.52 9.25 6.75
C THR A 721 38.39 8.01 6.71
N ALA A 722 39.70 8.17 6.46
CA ALA A 722 40.68 7.11 6.62
C ALA A 722 41.12 7.03 8.11
N PRO A 723 40.97 5.87 8.79
CA PRO A 723 41.30 5.71 10.21
C PRO A 723 42.77 5.97 10.54
N ARG A 724 43.63 5.62 9.58
CA ARG A 724 45.08 5.55 9.66
C ARG A 724 45.66 5.81 8.29
N ASP A 725 46.95 6.10 8.24
CA ASP A 725 47.69 6.04 6.98
C ASP A 725 47.56 4.63 6.40
N MET A 726 47.10 4.53 5.16
CA MET A 726 46.91 3.25 4.49
C MET A 726 47.28 3.34 3.01
N GLU A 727 47.83 2.25 2.51
CA GLU A 727 48.10 2.05 1.09
C GLU A 727 46.95 1.24 0.50
N VAL A 728 46.29 1.77 -0.52
CA VAL A 728 45.10 1.18 -1.13
C VAL A 728 45.26 1.06 -2.64
N ARG A 729 44.78 -0.04 -3.21
CA ARG A 729 44.64 -0.22 -4.66
C ARG A 729 43.31 0.36 -5.10
N LEU A 730 43.35 1.23 -6.11
CA LEU A 730 42.17 1.84 -6.71
C LEU A 730 41.61 0.97 -7.84
N GLU A 731 40.34 0.62 -7.75
CA GLU A 731 39.56 0.00 -8.83
C GLU A 731 38.39 0.92 -9.20
N CYS A 732 38.30 1.26 -10.49
CA CYS A 732 37.31 2.16 -11.05
C CYS A 732 37.20 1.97 -12.57
N GLU A 733 36.18 2.55 -13.18
CA GLU A 733 35.99 2.59 -14.63
C GLU A 733 36.63 3.85 -15.25
N TYR A 734 36.44 5.00 -14.60
CA TYR A 734 36.98 6.30 -14.98
C TYR A 734 37.89 6.84 -13.89
N PRO A 735 38.93 7.63 -14.24
CA PRO A 735 39.81 8.27 -13.27
C PRO A 735 39.03 9.00 -12.16
N ILE A 736 39.64 9.04 -10.97
CA ILE A 736 39.05 9.74 -9.82
C ILE A 736 39.84 11.01 -9.52
N THR A 737 39.15 12.01 -8.99
CA THR A 737 39.78 13.12 -8.28
C THR A 737 39.69 12.85 -6.78
N LEU A 738 40.83 12.72 -6.11
CA LEU A 738 40.94 12.56 -4.66
C LEU A 738 41.69 13.77 -4.10
N ASP A 739 41.07 14.53 -3.19
CA ASP A 739 41.65 15.74 -2.60
C ASP A 739 42.26 16.74 -3.61
N ARG A 740 41.59 16.88 -4.77
CA ARG A 740 42.00 17.72 -5.91
C ARG A 740 43.17 17.19 -6.74
N ALA A 741 43.67 15.98 -6.47
CA ALA A 741 44.62 15.28 -7.32
C ALA A 741 43.92 14.20 -8.16
N GLU A 742 44.34 14.03 -9.41
CA GLU A 742 43.81 12.98 -10.29
C GLU A 742 44.59 11.68 -10.10
N HIS A 743 43.86 10.56 -10.13
CA HIS A 743 44.41 9.21 -10.01
C HIS A 743 43.79 8.28 -11.04
N GLU A 744 44.65 7.54 -11.75
CA GLU A 744 44.26 6.54 -12.74
C GLU A 744 43.79 5.24 -12.08
N CYS A 745 42.83 4.56 -12.71
CA CYS A 745 42.34 3.27 -12.25
C CYS A 745 43.47 2.22 -12.26
N GLY A 746 43.48 1.34 -11.24
CA GLY A 746 44.54 0.36 -11.03
C GLY A 746 45.78 0.88 -10.30
N SER A 747 45.87 2.19 -10.04
CA SER A 747 46.99 2.76 -9.28
C SER A 747 46.91 2.43 -7.79
N THR A 748 48.06 2.52 -7.11
CA THR A 748 48.14 2.44 -5.66
C THR A 748 48.25 3.83 -5.07
N ILE A 749 47.38 4.14 -4.11
CA ILE A 749 47.25 5.45 -3.49
C ILE A 749 47.58 5.33 -2.00
N ARG A 750 48.32 6.31 -1.48
CA ARG A 750 48.54 6.44 -0.04
C ARG A 750 47.53 7.43 0.54
N LEU A 751 46.55 6.92 1.26
CA LEU A 751 45.62 7.73 2.05
C LEU A 751 46.30 8.12 3.35
N GLN A 752 46.29 9.41 3.66
CA GLN A 752 46.73 9.92 4.97
C GLN A 752 45.60 9.76 5.97
N ARG A 753 45.90 9.60 7.26
CA ARG A 753 44.84 9.64 8.28
C ARG A 753 44.06 10.97 8.20
N GLY A 754 42.75 10.89 8.00
CA GLY A 754 41.90 12.09 7.96
C GLY A 754 40.72 11.99 6.99
N LYS A 755 40.10 13.13 6.73
CA LYS A 755 38.99 13.25 5.78
C LYS A 755 39.51 13.41 4.36
N HIS A 756 38.89 12.73 3.41
CA HIS A 756 39.17 12.80 1.98
C HIS A 756 37.91 13.09 1.19
N ASP A 757 38.05 13.86 0.11
CA ASP A 757 36.99 14.13 -0.87
C ASP A 757 37.28 13.40 -2.18
N LEU A 758 36.32 12.58 -2.63
CA LEU A 758 36.39 11.81 -3.86
C LEU A 758 35.31 12.25 -4.85
N ALA A 759 35.71 12.46 -6.11
CA ALA A 759 34.83 12.77 -7.23
C ALA A 759 35.16 11.91 -8.46
N THR A 760 34.15 11.34 -9.11
CA THR A 760 34.33 10.60 -10.38
C THR A 760 33.01 10.40 -11.14
N HIS A 761 33.10 10.14 -12.45
CA HIS A 761 31.99 9.67 -13.26
C HIS A 761 31.77 8.15 -13.19
N SER A 762 32.70 7.39 -12.59
CA SER A 762 32.54 5.95 -12.38
C SER A 762 31.24 5.62 -11.66
N GLU A 763 30.61 4.51 -12.03
CA GLU A 763 29.41 4.02 -11.33
C GLU A 763 29.74 3.53 -9.93
N TRP A 764 30.93 2.98 -9.75
CA TRP A 764 31.47 2.57 -8.47
C TRP A 764 32.99 2.76 -8.41
N VAL A 765 33.51 2.81 -7.18
CA VAL A 765 34.95 2.88 -6.88
C VAL A 765 35.24 1.95 -5.70
N SER A 766 36.32 1.18 -5.78
CA SER A 766 36.87 0.44 -4.65
C SER A 766 38.29 0.92 -4.31
N LEU A 767 38.55 1.13 -3.03
CA LEU A 767 39.87 1.41 -2.47
C LEU A 767 40.19 0.31 -1.47
N THR A 768 41.04 -0.65 -1.86
CA THR A 768 41.27 -1.87 -1.07
C THR A 768 42.72 -1.97 -0.62
N THR A 769 42.94 -2.26 0.66
CA THR A 769 44.28 -2.53 1.19
C THR A 769 44.85 -3.81 0.53
N PRO A 770 46.06 -3.78 -0.05
CA PRO A 770 46.66 -4.96 -0.69
C PRO A 770 46.72 -6.16 0.27
N GLY A 771 46.25 -7.32 -0.20
CA GLY A 771 46.25 -8.57 0.57
C GLY A 771 45.12 -8.71 1.59
N PHE A 772 44.15 -7.79 1.62
CA PHE A 772 42.94 -7.97 2.42
C PHE A 772 42.17 -9.22 1.96
N SER A 773 41.91 -10.12 2.90
CA SER A 773 41.12 -11.34 2.69
C SER A 773 40.33 -11.67 3.94
N PRO A 774 39.16 -12.33 3.84
CA PRO A 774 38.39 -12.75 5.00
C PRO A 774 39.17 -13.62 5.97
N SER A 775 38.86 -13.47 7.26
CA SER A 775 39.44 -14.30 8.30
C SER A 775 38.74 -15.66 8.40
N PRO A 776 39.44 -16.74 8.80
CA PRO A 776 38.80 -18.00 9.19
C PRO A 776 37.86 -17.80 10.38
N GLY A 777 36.73 -18.52 10.39
CA GLY A 777 35.67 -18.33 11.36
C GLY A 777 35.02 -19.62 11.85
N PRO A 778 33.91 -19.52 12.60
CA PRO A 778 33.09 -20.68 12.92
C PRO A 778 32.49 -21.26 11.63
N ARG A 779 32.24 -22.57 11.64
CA ARG A 779 31.55 -23.24 10.54
C ARG A 779 30.09 -22.83 10.54
N LEU A 780 29.60 -22.24 9.45
CA LEU A 780 28.23 -21.76 9.31
C LEU A 780 27.50 -22.54 8.21
N LEU A 781 26.26 -22.93 8.49
CA LEU A 781 25.28 -23.32 7.48
C LEU A 781 24.50 -22.08 7.04
N VAL A 782 24.72 -21.60 5.83
CA VAL A 782 23.97 -20.50 5.21
C VAL A 782 22.80 -21.10 4.44
N THR A 783 21.58 -20.70 4.80
CA THR A 783 20.37 -21.39 4.32
C THR A 783 19.73 -20.77 3.09
N GLY A 784 20.22 -19.60 2.64
CA GLY A 784 19.58 -18.79 1.60
C GLY A 784 18.19 -18.24 1.95
N ARG A 785 17.68 -18.48 3.17
CA ARG A 785 16.36 -18.03 3.64
C ARG A 785 16.45 -16.68 4.32
N ALA A 786 15.36 -15.92 4.32
CA ALA A 786 15.21 -14.74 5.14
C ALA A 786 15.22 -15.12 6.64
N PHE A 787 15.91 -14.31 7.43
CA PHE A 787 16.01 -14.50 8.87
C PHE A 787 14.63 -14.43 9.52
N ASN A 788 14.30 -15.42 10.36
CA ASN A 788 13.09 -15.41 11.16
C ASN A 788 13.37 -15.93 12.57
N PRO A 789 12.96 -15.20 13.63
CA PRO A 789 13.20 -15.62 15.01
C PRO A 789 12.46 -16.92 15.41
N GLY A 790 11.51 -17.38 14.58
CA GLY A 790 10.81 -18.66 14.77
C GLY A 790 11.51 -19.85 14.13
N MET A 791 12.49 -19.64 13.24
CA MET A 791 13.19 -20.72 12.55
C MET A 791 14.22 -21.38 13.45
N ARG A 792 14.19 -22.71 13.55
CA ARG A 792 15.10 -23.52 14.36
C ARG A 792 15.71 -24.62 13.50
N ALA A 793 16.95 -24.97 13.78
CA ALA A 793 17.64 -26.08 13.15
C ALA A 793 18.21 -27.02 14.22
N TYR A 794 18.17 -28.32 13.94
CA TYR A 794 18.65 -29.37 14.84
C TYR A 794 19.62 -30.29 14.13
N LEU A 795 20.72 -30.62 14.80
CA LEU A 795 21.65 -31.68 14.40
C LEU A 795 21.46 -32.86 15.37
N GLY A 796 20.73 -33.89 14.92
CA GLY A 796 20.16 -34.87 15.84
C GLY A 796 19.19 -34.20 16.82
N ASP A 797 19.47 -34.30 18.12
CA ASP A 797 18.69 -33.66 19.19
C ASP A 797 19.24 -32.29 19.63
N ALA A 798 20.42 -31.89 19.14
CA ALA A 798 21.06 -30.63 19.52
C ALA A 798 20.53 -29.46 18.69
N GLU A 799 19.97 -28.44 19.34
CA GLU A 799 19.55 -27.19 18.69
C GLU A 799 20.78 -26.38 18.28
N LEU A 800 20.83 -25.94 17.02
CA LEU A 800 21.89 -25.09 16.49
C LEU A 800 21.61 -23.62 16.83
N THR A 801 22.67 -22.86 17.09
CA THR A 801 22.57 -21.41 17.34
C THR A 801 22.21 -20.68 16.05
N PRO A 802 21.07 -19.96 15.98
CA PRO A 802 20.71 -19.16 14.82
C PRO A 802 21.57 -17.90 14.76
N THR A 803 22.09 -17.60 13.57
CA THR A 803 22.88 -16.40 13.29
C THR A 803 22.26 -15.66 12.11
N ARG A 804 22.29 -14.33 12.15
CA ARG A 804 21.85 -13.47 11.04
C ARG A 804 23.08 -12.93 10.34
N ILE A 805 23.23 -13.26 9.08
CA ILE A 805 24.30 -12.74 8.22
C ILE A 805 23.70 -12.07 6.98
N ASP A 806 24.54 -11.51 6.14
CA ASP A 806 24.20 -10.99 4.83
C ASP A 806 23.06 -9.94 4.89
N ALA A 807 22.19 -9.90 3.88
CA ALA A 807 21.02 -9.04 3.87
C ALA A 807 19.86 -9.72 4.63
N ALA A 808 20.06 -9.94 5.93
CA ALA A 808 19.17 -10.71 6.79
C ALA A 808 18.91 -12.15 6.30
N THR A 809 19.97 -12.86 5.92
CA THR A 809 19.93 -14.31 5.66
C THR A 809 20.01 -15.09 6.96
N GLN A 810 19.23 -16.17 7.06
CA GLN A 810 19.25 -17.12 8.14
C GLN A 810 20.46 -18.06 7.99
N ALA A 811 21.30 -18.10 9.01
CA ALA A 811 22.39 -19.05 9.13
C ALA A 811 22.34 -19.76 10.49
N PHE A 812 23.13 -20.83 10.63
CA PHE A 812 23.29 -21.59 11.86
C PHE A 812 24.75 -21.96 12.09
N GLU A 813 25.24 -21.85 13.32
CA GLU A 813 26.56 -22.34 13.69
C GLU A 813 26.57 -23.87 13.74
N LEU A 814 27.50 -24.49 13.02
CA LEU A 814 27.69 -25.93 12.98
C LEU A 814 28.84 -26.36 13.91
N PRO A 815 28.65 -27.41 14.74
CA PRO A 815 29.76 -28.05 15.43
C PRO A 815 30.80 -28.61 14.46
N ARG A 816 32.05 -28.72 14.92
CA ARG A 816 33.10 -29.42 14.17
C ARG A 816 32.81 -30.93 14.19
N GLY A 817 32.64 -31.54 13.02
CA GLY A 817 32.32 -32.96 12.87
C GLY A 817 31.84 -33.35 11.47
N ASP A 818 31.68 -34.66 11.24
CA ASP A 818 31.25 -35.24 9.97
C ASP A 818 29.78 -34.91 9.64
N ALA A 819 29.48 -34.93 8.34
CA ALA A 819 28.19 -34.56 7.77
C ALA A 819 27.02 -35.32 8.42
N SER A 820 26.02 -34.57 8.88
CA SER A 820 24.80 -35.10 9.49
C SER A 820 23.60 -34.29 9.02
N ASP A 821 22.45 -34.96 8.92
CA ASP A 821 21.20 -34.37 8.45
C ASP A 821 20.72 -33.26 9.39
N VAL A 822 20.60 -32.03 8.88
CA VAL A 822 20.05 -30.89 9.61
C VAL A 822 18.55 -30.83 9.42
N ARG A 823 17.81 -30.81 10.54
CA ARG A 823 16.35 -30.75 10.55
C ARG A 823 15.86 -29.37 10.92
N PHE A 824 15.02 -28.78 10.06
CA PHE A 824 14.40 -27.48 10.32
C PHE A 824 13.02 -27.62 10.97
N GLU A 825 12.72 -26.75 11.94
CA GLU A 825 11.38 -26.60 12.52
C GLU A 825 11.03 -25.11 12.66
N PHE A 826 9.75 -24.79 12.45
CA PHE A 826 9.23 -23.45 12.73
C PHE A 826 8.43 -23.43 14.05
N ALA A 827 8.87 -22.63 15.02
CA ALA A 827 8.31 -22.57 16.36
C ALA A 827 6.80 -22.21 16.39
N GLY A 828 6.33 -21.41 15.43
CA GLY A 828 4.94 -21.01 15.34
C GLY A 828 4.00 -22.06 14.73
N ASP A 829 4.51 -23.13 14.11
CA ASP A 829 3.67 -24.03 13.30
C ASP A 829 2.67 -24.84 14.14
N ARG A 830 3.13 -25.44 15.25
CA ARG A 830 2.26 -26.21 16.16
C ARG A 830 1.11 -25.37 16.74
N PRO A 831 1.35 -24.23 17.41
CA PRO A 831 0.24 -23.43 17.95
C PRO A 831 -0.69 -22.89 16.85
N TYR A 832 -0.15 -22.58 15.67
CA TYR A 832 -0.95 -22.20 14.51
C TYR A 832 -1.92 -23.31 14.09
N ARG A 833 -1.42 -24.54 13.89
CA ARG A 833 -2.22 -25.71 13.48
C ARG A 833 -3.27 -26.11 14.51
N TYR A 834 -2.91 -26.12 15.79
CA TYR A 834 -3.88 -26.38 16.86
C TYR A 834 -4.93 -25.28 16.97
N GLY A 835 -4.55 -24.02 16.73
CA GLY A 835 -5.47 -22.89 16.65
C GLY A 835 -6.51 -23.04 15.53
N LEU A 836 -6.05 -23.42 14.34
CA LEU A 836 -6.92 -23.69 13.19
C LEU A 836 -7.92 -24.82 13.48
N ILE A 837 -7.41 -26.00 13.85
CA ILE A 837 -8.24 -27.20 14.05
C ILE A 837 -9.17 -27.02 15.26
N GLY A 838 -8.61 -26.65 16.41
CA GLY A 838 -9.38 -26.46 17.64
C GLY A 838 -10.41 -25.34 17.53
N GLY A 839 -10.03 -24.23 16.91
CA GLY A 839 -10.94 -23.12 16.64
C GLY A 839 -12.05 -23.49 15.65
N GLY A 840 -11.75 -24.27 14.62
CA GLY A 840 -12.75 -24.77 13.66
C GLY A 840 -13.78 -25.69 14.32
N VAL A 841 -13.31 -26.66 15.12
CA VAL A 841 -14.18 -27.55 15.91
C VAL A 841 -15.04 -26.76 16.90
N ALA A 842 -14.47 -25.77 17.58
CA ALA A 842 -15.21 -24.88 18.47
C ALA A 842 -16.29 -24.09 17.72
N ALA A 843 -15.97 -23.54 16.54
CA ALA A 843 -16.92 -22.79 15.72
C ALA A 843 -18.12 -23.65 15.32
N LEU A 844 -17.87 -24.87 14.81
CA LEU A 844 -18.92 -25.82 14.45
C LEU A 844 -19.78 -26.23 15.66
N SER A 845 -19.16 -26.47 16.81
CA SER A 845 -19.85 -26.84 18.05
C SER A 845 -20.77 -25.71 18.55
N VAL A 846 -20.30 -24.46 18.50
CA VAL A 846 -21.12 -23.29 18.86
C VAL A 846 -22.31 -23.15 17.92
N LEU A 847 -22.11 -23.28 16.61
CA LEU A 847 -23.19 -23.22 15.63
C LEU A 847 -24.22 -24.34 15.83
N ALA A 848 -23.78 -25.58 16.07
CA ALA A 848 -24.66 -26.70 16.37
C ALA A 848 -25.47 -26.48 17.67
N GLY A 849 -24.81 -26.03 18.74
CA GLY A 849 -25.45 -25.75 20.03
C GLY A 849 -26.50 -24.62 19.94
N LEU A 850 -26.19 -23.53 19.24
CA LEU A 850 -27.14 -22.43 19.01
C LEU A 850 -28.32 -22.88 18.13
N ARG A 851 -28.08 -23.76 17.15
CA ARG A 851 -29.13 -24.32 16.29
C ARG A 851 -30.09 -25.24 17.04
N TYR A 852 -29.61 -25.90 18.10
CA TYR A 852 -30.41 -26.77 18.96
C TYR A 852 -31.25 -25.97 19.97
N ARG A 853 -30.69 -24.91 20.58
CA ARG A 853 -31.33 -24.08 21.62
C ARG A 853 -32.41 -23.09 21.09
N ARG A 854 -33.21 -23.45 20.09
CA ARG A 854 -34.22 -22.65 19.35
C ARG A 854 -35.30 -21.87 20.17
N ARG A 855 -35.16 -21.63 21.47
CA ARG A 855 -36.13 -20.87 22.26
C ARG A 855 -36.01 -19.37 21.99
N PRO A 856 -37.04 -18.71 21.44
CA PRO A 856 -37.07 -17.25 21.38
C PRO A 856 -37.20 -16.69 22.79
N LEU A 857 -36.25 -15.85 23.21
CA LEU A 857 -36.38 -15.09 24.45
C LEU A 857 -37.43 -13.98 24.25
N ALA A 858 -38.59 -14.16 24.88
CA ALA A 858 -39.59 -13.12 25.02
C ALA A 858 -39.06 -12.04 25.98
N LEU A 859 -38.97 -10.81 25.48
CA LEU A 859 -38.41 -9.65 26.20
C LEU A 859 -39.07 -8.37 25.64
N PRO A 860 -39.26 -7.34 26.47
CA PRO A 860 -40.10 -6.18 26.16
C PRO A 860 -39.56 -5.34 24.99
N THR A 861 -40.49 -4.77 24.23
CA THR A 861 -40.24 -3.72 23.24
C THR A 861 -39.81 -2.43 23.94
N ILE A 862 -38.62 -1.92 23.64
CA ILE A 862 -38.19 -0.61 24.16
C ILE A 862 -38.97 0.48 23.39
N PRO A 863 -39.74 1.34 24.08
CA PRO A 863 -40.54 2.36 23.41
C PRO A 863 -39.67 3.43 22.72
N TRP A 864 -40.16 3.93 21.59
CA TRP A 864 -39.54 4.98 20.78
C TRP A 864 -39.47 6.30 21.56
N ARG A 865 -38.36 6.56 22.27
CA ARG A 865 -38.08 7.89 22.81
C ARG A 865 -37.38 8.75 21.76
N HIS A 866 -37.87 9.98 21.57
CA HIS A 866 -37.16 11.00 20.81
C HIS A 866 -35.79 11.26 21.46
N SER A 867 -34.70 10.99 20.74
CA SER A 867 -33.34 11.26 21.24
C SER A 867 -33.02 12.75 21.09
N SER A 868 -33.17 13.50 22.17
CA SER A 868 -32.85 14.93 22.25
C SER A 868 -31.37 15.26 22.01
N TRP A 869 -30.48 14.26 22.00
CA TRP A 869 -29.03 14.42 21.86
C TRP A 869 -28.51 14.33 20.41
N LEU A 870 -29.30 13.83 19.46
CA LEU A 870 -28.82 13.54 18.10
C LEU A 870 -28.32 14.78 17.34
N TRP A 871 -28.93 15.94 17.55
CA TRP A 871 -28.50 17.19 16.92
C TRP A 871 -27.14 17.65 17.47
N VAL A 872 -26.86 17.39 18.76
CA VAL A 872 -25.54 17.63 19.38
C VAL A 872 -24.51 16.70 18.76
N PHE A 873 -24.84 15.41 18.61
CA PHE A 873 -23.93 14.47 17.97
C PHE A 873 -23.65 14.83 16.53
N SER A 874 -24.66 15.24 15.75
CA SER A 874 -24.45 15.75 14.40
C SER A 874 -23.54 16.98 14.37
N ALA A 875 -23.67 17.90 15.34
CA ALA A 875 -22.80 19.06 15.45
C ALA A 875 -21.35 18.66 15.78
N VAL A 876 -21.14 17.70 16.69
CA VAL A 876 -19.81 17.17 17.02
C VAL A 876 -19.17 16.50 15.82
N VAL A 877 -19.89 15.60 15.12
CA VAL A 877 -19.39 14.92 13.92
C VAL A 877 -19.02 15.93 12.83
N SER A 878 -19.87 16.94 12.62
CA SER A 878 -19.62 18.00 11.64
C SER A 878 -18.46 18.91 12.04
N GLY A 879 -18.25 19.11 13.35
CA GLY A 879 -17.12 19.84 13.91
C GLY A 879 -15.79 19.14 13.70
N VAL A 880 -15.78 17.81 13.89
CA VAL A 880 -14.61 16.98 13.59
C VAL A 880 -14.33 16.96 12.09
N ALA A 881 -15.35 16.74 11.25
CA ALA A 881 -15.16 16.60 9.80
C ALA A 881 -14.83 17.91 9.04
N ALA A 882 -15.30 19.06 9.54
CA ALA A 882 -15.25 20.33 8.80
C ALA A 882 -14.96 21.56 9.68
N GLY A 883 -14.42 21.35 10.88
CA GLY A 883 -14.07 22.41 11.82
C GLY A 883 -15.27 23.13 12.46
N PRO A 884 -15.03 24.23 13.19
CA PRO A 884 -16.07 24.95 13.94
C PRO A 884 -17.24 25.44 13.05
N VAL A 885 -16.95 25.86 11.81
CA VAL A 885 -17.98 26.29 10.85
C VAL A 885 -18.87 25.11 10.43
N GLY A 886 -18.31 23.90 10.32
CA GLY A 886 -19.08 22.67 10.12
C GLY A 886 -20.06 22.40 11.26
N ALA A 887 -19.62 22.54 12.52
CA ALA A 887 -20.49 22.38 13.68
C ALA A 887 -21.64 23.40 13.67
N VAL A 888 -21.35 24.68 13.42
CA VAL A 888 -22.36 25.74 13.31
C VAL A 888 -23.35 25.46 12.17
N SER A 889 -22.85 24.99 11.02
CA SER A 889 -23.68 24.63 9.86
C SER A 889 -24.65 23.50 10.19
N ALA A 890 -24.21 22.48 10.93
CA ALA A 890 -25.09 21.40 11.41
C ALA A 890 -26.09 21.86 12.47
N VAL A 891 -25.71 22.77 13.37
CA VAL A 891 -26.66 23.37 14.32
C VAL A 891 -27.72 24.18 13.57
N ALA A 892 -27.33 25.00 12.59
CA ALA A 892 -28.26 25.76 11.75
C ALA A 892 -29.22 24.83 10.98
N GLY A 893 -28.70 23.76 10.37
CA GLY A 893 -29.51 22.72 9.74
C GLY A 893 -30.52 22.08 10.71
N SER A 894 -30.08 21.77 11.93
CA SER A 894 -30.92 21.16 12.98
C SER A 894 -32.02 22.12 13.48
N LEU A 895 -31.70 23.40 13.64
CA LEU A 895 -32.60 24.45 14.12
C LEU A 895 -33.62 24.87 13.06
N SER A 896 -33.26 24.81 11.77
CA SER A 896 -34.17 25.12 10.68
C SER A 896 -35.44 24.28 10.70
N ARG A 897 -35.35 23.04 11.23
CA ARG A 897 -36.39 22.00 11.20
C ARG A 897 -36.94 21.69 9.81
N ASN A 898 -36.32 22.22 8.75
CA ASN A 898 -36.74 22.03 7.37
C ASN A 898 -36.06 20.80 6.79
N ARG A 899 -36.86 19.78 6.52
CA ARG A 899 -36.37 18.50 6.03
C ARG A 899 -35.71 18.54 4.67
N TYR A 900 -36.06 19.50 3.82
CA TYR A 900 -35.51 19.58 2.46
C TYR A 900 -34.05 20.03 2.44
N PHE A 901 -33.52 20.59 3.54
CA PHE A 901 -32.10 20.89 3.65
C PHE A 901 -31.19 19.65 3.68
N THR A 902 -31.75 18.46 3.94
CA THR A 902 -31.02 17.18 3.70
C THR A 902 -30.69 16.96 2.22
N LEU A 903 -31.47 17.52 1.30
CA LEU A 903 -31.26 17.43 -0.15
C LEU A 903 -30.48 18.65 -0.68
N VAL A 904 -30.81 19.86 -0.21
CA VAL A 904 -30.20 21.10 -0.72
C VAL A 904 -28.69 21.14 -0.48
N GLY A 905 -28.24 20.84 0.75
CA GLY A 905 -26.82 20.93 1.10
C GLY A 905 -25.95 19.97 0.28
N ILE A 906 -26.29 18.68 0.27
CA ILE A 906 -25.57 17.69 -0.55
C ILE A 906 -25.77 17.89 -2.05
N GLY A 907 -26.91 18.41 -2.49
CA GLY A 907 -27.15 18.76 -3.90
C GLY A 907 -26.24 19.89 -4.37
N MET A 908 -26.06 20.94 -3.55
CA MET A 908 -25.08 22.00 -3.82
C MET A 908 -23.65 21.47 -3.85
N ALA A 909 -23.29 20.61 -2.90
CA ALA A 909 -21.97 19.98 -2.88
C ALA A 909 -21.73 19.12 -4.13
N GLY A 910 -22.72 18.33 -4.56
CA GLY A 910 -22.66 17.55 -5.79
C GLY A 910 -22.51 18.41 -7.05
N LEU A 911 -23.29 19.49 -7.18
CA LEU A 911 -23.21 20.42 -8.31
C LEU A 911 -21.82 21.06 -8.43
N TRP A 912 -21.23 21.44 -7.31
CA TRP A 912 -19.90 22.04 -7.31
C TRP A 912 -18.79 21.02 -7.52
N LEU A 913 -18.93 19.82 -6.95
CA LEU A 913 -17.99 18.72 -7.19
C LEU A 913 -17.95 18.34 -8.67
N ALA A 914 -19.10 18.34 -9.34
CA ALA A 914 -19.21 18.05 -10.77
C ALA A 914 -18.59 19.14 -11.66
N HIS A 915 -18.44 20.37 -11.17
CA HIS A 915 -17.78 21.44 -11.91
C HIS A 915 -16.25 21.27 -11.94
N ALA A 916 -15.66 20.64 -10.93
CA ALA A 916 -14.23 20.35 -10.85
C ALA A 916 -14.00 19.01 -10.13
N PRO A 917 -14.34 17.88 -10.77
CA PRO A 917 -14.07 16.55 -10.25
C PRO A 917 -12.57 16.26 -10.26
N TRP A 918 -12.14 15.21 -9.59
CA TRP A 918 -10.73 14.78 -9.68
C TRP A 918 -10.42 14.31 -11.11
N PRO A 919 -9.24 14.54 -11.71
CA PRO A 919 -8.05 15.22 -11.18
C PRO A 919 -7.92 16.69 -11.62
N GLU A 920 -9.02 17.38 -11.90
CA GLU A 920 -8.98 18.77 -12.37
C GLU A 920 -8.20 19.70 -11.43
N LEU A 921 -7.50 20.68 -12.00
CA LEU A 921 -6.77 21.71 -11.25
C LEU A 921 -7.75 22.46 -10.33
N GLY A 922 -7.51 22.37 -9.02
CA GLY A 922 -8.38 22.97 -8.02
C GLY A 922 -9.61 22.13 -7.66
N TYR A 923 -9.50 20.79 -7.78
CA TYR A 923 -10.44 19.77 -7.29
C TYR A 923 -11.36 20.27 -6.18
N ALA A 924 -12.66 20.26 -6.45
CA ALA A 924 -13.66 20.87 -5.59
C ALA A 924 -13.76 20.22 -4.20
N GLY A 925 -13.40 18.94 -4.07
CA GLY A 925 -13.39 18.22 -2.78
C GLY A 925 -12.47 18.83 -1.72
N ASP A 926 -11.50 19.65 -2.14
CA ASP A 926 -10.58 20.37 -1.23
C ASP A 926 -11.16 21.67 -0.68
N ARG A 927 -12.34 22.09 -1.13
CA ARG A 927 -12.95 23.36 -0.71
C ARG A 927 -13.84 23.15 0.52
N GLY A 928 -13.51 23.85 1.61
CA GLY A 928 -14.26 23.76 2.88
C GLY A 928 -15.76 24.06 2.77
N PHE A 929 -16.18 24.89 1.82
CA PHE A 929 -17.60 25.22 1.65
C PHE A 929 -18.46 24.00 1.25
N LEU A 930 -17.93 23.03 0.49
CA LEU A 930 -18.65 21.79 0.14
C LEU A 930 -18.95 21.01 1.43
N ALA A 931 -17.94 20.89 2.30
CA ALA A 931 -18.09 20.24 3.59
C ALA A 931 -19.15 20.96 4.45
N TRP A 932 -19.17 22.29 4.50
CA TRP A 932 -20.18 23.04 5.24
C TRP A 932 -21.60 22.82 4.71
N ALA A 933 -21.78 22.78 3.38
CA ALA A 933 -23.06 22.46 2.76
C ALA A 933 -23.55 21.05 3.14
N CYS A 934 -22.65 20.06 3.12
CA CYS A 934 -22.94 18.72 3.62
C CYS A 934 -23.29 18.72 5.13
N CYS A 935 -22.62 19.52 5.96
CA CYS A 935 -22.93 19.66 7.39
C CYS A 935 -24.34 20.22 7.64
N VAL A 936 -24.84 21.15 6.79
CA VAL A 936 -26.25 21.59 6.84
C VAL A 936 -27.20 20.40 6.62
N SER A 937 -26.88 19.51 5.67
CA SER A 937 -27.66 18.29 5.43
C SER A 937 -27.60 17.31 6.61
N LEU A 938 -26.44 17.12 7.23
CA LEU A 938 -26.30 16.31 8.45
C LEU A 938 -27.14 16.87 9.60
N GLY A 939 -27.07 18.18 9.83
CA GLY A 939 -27.88 18.85 10.84
C GLY A 939 -29.38 18.70 10.60
N ALA A 940 -29.80 18.92 9.35
CA ALA A 940 -31.20 18.77 8.97
C ALA A 940 -31.72 17.36 9.29
N LEU A 941 -30.92 16.29 9.12
CA LEU A 941 -31.27 14.89 9.45
C LEU A 941 -31.65 14.70 10.94
N THR A 942 -31.14 15.56 11.82
CA THR A 942 -31.32 15.51 13.28
C THR A 942 -31.96 16.80 13.80
N PRO A 943 -33.28 17.02 13.61
CA PRO A 943 -33.91 18.27 14.03
C PRO A 943 -33.83 18.51 15.56
N ALA A 944 -33.52 19.74 15.96
CA ALA A 944 -33.41 20.11 17.37
C ALA A 944 -34.79 20.29 18.02
N HIS A 945 -35.03 19.54 19.10
CA HIS A 945 -36.26 19.61 19.90
C HIS A 945 -36.03 20.49 21.14
N LEU A 946 -35.73 21.78 20.94
CA LEU A 946 -35.65 22.76 22.02
C LEU A 946 -37.07 23.11 22.53
N PRO A 947 -37.28 23.23 23.85
CA PRO A 947 -38.54 23.69 24.42
C PRO A 947 -38.85 25.10 23.91
N ALA A 948 -40.09 25.34 23.46
CA ALA A 948 -40.50 26.65 23.00
C ALA A 948 -40.38 27.64 24.17
N TRP A 949 -39.44 28.59 24.08
CA TRP A 949 -39.42 29.74 24.97
C TRP A 949 -40.69 30.56 24.70
N LYS A 950 -41.71 30.38 25.54
CA LYS A 950 -42.91 31.21 25.53
C LYS A 950 -42.54 32.58 26.08
N PHE A 951 -42.13 33.49 25.21
CA PHE A 951 -42.06 34.91 25.54
C PHE A 951 -43.48 35.41 25.80
N ARG A 952 -43.92 35.42 27.07
CA ARG A 952 -45.16 36.09 27.48
C ARG A 952 -44.90 37.59 27.42
N TRP A 953 -45.33 38.25 26.36
CA TRP A 953 -45.48 39.71 26.38
C TRP A 953 -46.51 40.09 27.46
N PRO A 954 -46.20 41.01 28.39
CA PRO A 954 -47.20 41.55 29.29
C PRO A 954 -48.20 42.35 28.45
N ARG A 955 -49.46 41.93 28.43
CA ARG A 955 -50.55 42.77 27.91
C ARG A 955 -50.62 44.02 28.78
N ARG A 956 -50.43 45.20 28.18
CA ARG A 956 -50.70 46.50 28.83
C ARG A 956 -52.17 46.52 29.27
N ARG A 957 -52.41 46.99 30.51
CA ARG A 957 -53.73 47.18 31.10
C ARG A 957 -54.50 48.28 30.40
#